data_AF-A0A7C4DCY8-F1
#
_entry.id   AF-A0A7C4DCY8-F1
#
_cell.length_a   1.000
_cell.length_b   1.000
_cell.length_c   1.000
_cell.angle_alpha   90.00
_cell.angle_beta   90.00
_cell.angle_gamma   90.00
#
_symmetry.space_group_name_H-M   'P 1'
#
loop_
_entity.id
_entity.type
_entity.pdbx_description
1 polymer ?
#
loop_
_entity_poly.entity_id
_entity_poly.type
_entity_poly.pdbx_seq_one_letter_code
_entity_poly.pdbx_strand_id
1 'polypeptide(L)'
;MLISEIILENFMSYEYARISLKPGVNVVCGPNGSGKSSILLGVSVALGQSYTERSKKLCDLIRWGKDAGRVTLVLNNSKVKGRRPVPKINKDQIYLTRVLRRDGKYWFDIDNAVASKAEVLRLLSRFNVDPENMLIIMHQDMIEQFILLSPQDKLKLVESAVGLEAYRRNVLEAQGKLSRIVSEEESLNKMLESIEQTLSYWREQYDRYQEKKQLGLKRRFLERELAWAEVIRREDEVEKLRGEIEVKKAEMNSVELSMEELKGRVELLKEEIAGLKEKRHSLLEEIISLEREKAKYRIDFSRNDEVLSGLENLLVYVERNLIGPVKGISRANVGMNPHLLGVTKIDLIKAADDLEKWLASLRSKIGEIKDLTEIGSMKLADIEVRLLDLKDEVLRIEEKIDKLTESLIENKVNLAILNYRRERLLSEIESLNRSMGSLLSSLNEIIKRAEEKGARIATTRSPGEILEEIRLIDGRLMAMADVSEEVERMYESYSKLYFELKEKARIAAENRKKTLEEIRARMENWRRVIKDLLESVNVRYQDVLSKVAGVGHIRLINEDSIEEAGVEIHVGFKGSQPVPLNIYSQSGGERSAATMAFLLALQKYIRSPFRAIDEYDVHMDPRNREIFASLIVSAVEDEGSQYIIITPNQMFFQDKGVHVIVVQNISGRSLVREVAQ
;
A
#
# COMPACT_ATOMS: atom_id res chain seq x y z
N MET A 1 -38.29 0.45 65.78
CA MET A 1 -39.51 -0.33 65.51
C MET A 1 -39.41 -1.60 66.34
N LEU A 2 -40.04 -1.61 67.52
CA LEU A 2 -40.02 -2.76 68.45
C LEU A 2 -41.26 -3.63 68.20
N ILE A 3 -41.21 -4.91 68.57
CA ILE A 3 -42.38 -5.78 68.55
C ILE A 3 -43.20 -5.44 69.79
N SER A 4 -44.42 -4.97 69.60
CA SER A 4 -45.33 -4.64 70.72
C SER A 4 -46.12 -5.87 71.16
N GLU A 5 -46.46 -6.74 70.22
CA GLU A 5 -47.26 -7.93 70.50
C GLU A 5 -46.99 -9.03 69.47
N ILE A 6 -47.01 -10.28 69.92
CA ILE A 6 -47.00 -11.48 69.08
C ILE A 6 -48.37 -12.15 69.18
N ILE A 7 -49.00 -12.41 68.03
CA ILE A 7 -50.29 -13.09 67.94
C ILE A 7 -50.08 -14.42 67.21
N LEU A 8 -50.42 -15.53 67.86
CA LEU A 8 -50.32 -16.88 67.33
C LEU A 8 -51.72 -17.48 67.19
N GLU A 9 -52.09 -17.91 65.99
CA GLU A 9 -53.38 -18.55 65.71
C GLU A 9 -53.14 -19.91 65.04
N ASN A 10 -53.65 -20.99 65.64
CA ASN A 10 -53.48 -22.36 65.16
C ASN A 10 -52.02 -22.70 64.77
N PHE A 11 -51.07 -22.28 65.62
CA PHE A 11 -49.64 -22.44 65.39
C PHE A 11 -49.05 -23.36 66.45
N MET A 12 -48.55 -24.52 66.05
CA MET A 12 -47.99 -25.54 66.95
C MET A 12 -48.93 -25.87 68.12
N SER A 13 -48.49 -25.63 69.36
CA SER A 13 -49.25 -25.87 70.59
C SER A 13 -50.24 -24.74 70.94
N TYR A 14 -50.26 -23.64 70.18
CA TYR A 14 -51.15 -22.50 70.37
C TYR A 14 -52.39 -22.60 69.48
N GLU A 15 -53.58 -22.57 70.09
CA GLU A 15 -54.83 -22.37 69.35
C GLU A 15 -55.08 -20.89 69.07
N TYR A 16 -54.95 -20.07 70.11
CA TYR A 16 -54.92 -18.62 70.04
C TYR A 16 -54.12 -18.06 71.22
N ALA A 17 -53.14 -17.21 70.96
CA ALA A 17 -52.40 -16.50 72.01
C ALA A 17 -52.03 -15.10 71.55
N ARG A 18 -52.17 -14.14 72.46
CA ARG A 18 -51.68 -12.77 72.33
C ARG A 18 -50.65 -12.54 73.43
N ILE A 19 -49.45 -12.12 73.03
CA ILE A 19 -48.29 -12.01 73.91
C ILE A 19 -47.77 -10.58 73.81
N SER A 20 -48.05 -9.77 74.82
CA SER A 20 -47.52 -8.40 74.89
C SER A 20 -46.02 -8.44 75.15
N LEU A 21 -45.27 -7.57 74.48
CA LEU A 21 -43.85 -7.38 74.74
C LEU A 21 -43.58 -5.92 75.12
N LYS A 22 -42.68 -5.73 76.08
CA LYS A 22 -42.24 -4.40 76.53
C LYS A 22 -40.88 -4.06 75.91
N PRO A 23 -40.53 -2.76 75.80
CA PRO A 23 -39.13 -2.37 75.58
C PRO A 23 -38.23 -2.93 76.67
N GLY A 24 -36.96 -3.20 76.37
CA GLY A 24 -36.05 -3.83 77.31
C GLY A 24 -36.11 -5.36 77.25
N VAL A 25 -35.87 -6.03 78.39
CA VAL A 25 -35.78 -7.50 78.45
C VAL A 25 -37.14 -8.13 78.73
N ASN A 26 -37.53 -9.08 77.87
CA ASN A 26 -38.70 -9.93 78.01
C ASN A 26 -38.22 -11.37 78.22
N VAL A 27 -38.53 -11.95 79.37
CA VAL A 27 -38.16 -13.33 79.70
C VAL A 27 -39.38 -14.22 79.60
N VAL A 28 -39.31 -15.23 78.75
CA VAL A 28 -40.33 -16.25 78.55
C VAL A 28 -39.89 -17.53 79.27
N CYS A 29 -40.58 -17.91 80.34
CA CYS A 29 -40.23 -19.07 81.16
C CYS A 29 -41.38 -20.06 81.34
N GLY A 30 -41.07 -21.28 81.77
CA GLY A 30 -42.04 -22.36 81.97
C GLY A 30 -41.47 -23.76 81.70
N PRO A 31 -42.20 -24.84 82.01
CA PRO A 31 -41.69 -26.21 81.88
C PRO A 31 -41.30 -26.61 80.45
N ASN A 32 -40.43 -27.60 80.30
CA ASN A 32 -40.12 -28.18 78.99
C ASN A 32 -41.39 -28.71 78.30
N GLY A 33 -41.49 -28.54 76.97
CA GLY A 33 -42.69 -28.90 76.21
C GLY A 33 -43.90 -27.98 76.41
N SER A 34 -43.76 -26.85 77.12
CA SER A 34 -44.89 -25.92 77.32
C SER A 34 -45.21 -25.04 76.11
N GLY A 35 -44.35 -25.02 75.08
CA GLY A 35 -44.54 -24.23 73.86
C GLY A 35 -43.76 -22.91 73.81
N LYS A 36 -42.81 -22.68 74.72
CA LYS A 36 -42.00 -21.43 74.79
C LYS A 36 -41.24 -21.14 73.49
N SER A 37 -40.40 -22.07 73.04
CA SER A 37 -39.64 -21.97 71.79
C SER A 37 -40.52 -21.77 70.55
N SER A 38 -41.76 -22.26 70.60
CA SER A 38 -42.72 -22.04 69.50
C SER A 38 -43.09 -20.56 69.35
N ILE A 39 -42.94 -19.73 70.39
CA ILE A 39 -43.11 -18.28 70.29
C ILE A 39 -42.01 -17.68 69.41
N LEU A 40 -40.75 -18.01 69.68
CA LEU A 40 -39.63 -17.49 68.89
C LEU A 40 -39.61 -18.01 67.46
N LEU A 41 -39.98 -19.28 67.29
CA LEU A 41 -40.24 -19.88 65.99
C LEU A 41 -41.28 -19.07 65.22
N GLY A 42 -42.40 -18.72 65.87
CA GLY A 42 -43.44 -17.89 65.28
C GLY A 42 -42.91 -16.52 64.85
N VAL A 43 -42.14 -15.83 65.70
CA VAL A 43 -41.50 -14.56 65.36
C VAL A 43 -40.66 -14.70 64.10
N SER A 44 -39.84 -15.74 64.01
CA SER A 44 -38.91 -15.91 62.90
C SER A 44 -39.61 -16.27 61.59
N VAL A 45 -40.65 -17.10 61.66
CA VAL A 45 -41.52 -17.42 60.52
C VAL A 45 -42.26 -16.17 60.03
N ALA A 46 -42.71 -15.29 60.94
CA ALA A 46 -43.36 -14.03 60.58
C ALA A 46 -42.41 -13.00 59.96
N LEU A 47 -41.15 -12.98 60.38
CA LEU A 47 -40.10 -12.14 59.76
C LEU A 47 -39.59 -12.71 58.43
N GLY A 48 -39.86 -13.99 58.17
CA GLY A 48 -39.74 -14.60 56.85
C GLY A 48 -38.67 -15.66 56.69
N GLN A 49 -38.19 -16.23 57.81
CA GLN A 49 -37.42 -17.47 57.79
C GLN A 49 -38.22 -18.57 57.10
N SER A 50 -37.59 -19.22 56.12
CA SER A 50 -38.24 -20.24 55.27
C SER A 50 -37.90 -21.67 55.71
N TYR A 51 -36.83 -21.82 56.49
CA TYR A 51 -36.40 -23.07 57.11
C TYR A 51 -36.34 -22.88 58.62
N THR A 52 -36.73 -23.90 59.36
CA THR A 52 -36.67 -23.89 60.82
C THR A 52 -36.16 -25.24 61.30
N GLU A 53 -35.55 -25.29 62.48
CA GLU A 53 -34.98 -26.54 63.04
C GLU A 53 -36.04 -27.61 63.31
N ARG A 54 -37.31 -27.20 63.50
CA ARG A 54 -38.42 -28.09 63.87
C ARG A 54 -39.17 -28.69 62.70
N SER A 55 -39.15 -28.04 61.53
CA SER A 55 -39.67 -28.65 60.30
C SER A 55 -39.08 -28.02 59.03
N LYS A 56 -38.87 -28.87 58.03
CA LYS A 56 -38.52 -28.49 56.64
C LYS A 56 -39.69 -27.91 55.86
N LYS A 57 -40.94 -28.14 56.30
CA LYS A 57 -42.16 -27.61 55.66
C LYS A 57 -42.92 -26.73 56.64
N LEU A 58 -43.17 -25.49 56.25
CA LEU A 58 -43.91 -24.53 57.08
C LEU A 58 -45.33 -25.00 57.43
N CYS A 59 -45.95 -25.88 56.63
CA CYS A 59 -47.26 -26.45 56.94
C CYS A 59 -47.26 -27.32 58.21
N ASP A 60 -46.12 -27.91 58.58
CA ASP A 60 -46.03 -28.76 59.78
C ASP A 60 -46.06 -27.94 61.07
N LEU A 61 -45.88 -26.62 60.95
CA LEU A 61 -46.01 -25.67 62.06
C LEU A 61 -47.47 -25.32 62.36
N ILE A 62 -48.42 -25.77 61.54
CA ILE A 62 -49.85 -25.59 61.77
C ILE A 62 -50.28 -26.56 62.86
N ARG A 63 -51.09 -26.07 63.82
CA ARG A 63 -51.65 -26.89 64.89
C ARG A 63 -52.41 -28.09 64.31
N TRP A 64 -52.19 -29.27 64.89
CA TRP A 64 -52.82 -30.52 64.42
C TRP A 64 -54.34 -30.41 64.35
N GLY A 65 -54.92 -30.89 63.25
CA GLY A 65 -56.37 -30.83 62.97
C GLY A 65 -56.89 -29.49 62.44
N LYS A 66 -56.01 -28.53 62.11
CA LYS A 66 -56.38 -27.25 61.50
C LYS A 66 -55.85 -27.13 60.08
N ASP A 67 -56.56 -26.38 59.23
CA ASP A 67 -56.22 -26.22 57.80
C ASP A 67 -55.33 -25.00 57.52
N ALA A 68 -55.26 -24.04 58.45
CA ALA A 68 -54.42 -22.87 58.35
C ALA A 68 -53.92 -22.40 59.73
N GLY A 69 -52.72 -21.83 59.74
CA GLY A 69 -52.11 -21.15 60.89
C GLY A 69 -51.71 -19.73 60.51
N ARG A 70 -51.73 -18.81 61.48
CA ARG A 70 -51.31 -17.41 61.30
C ARG A 70 -50.39 -17.00 62.43
N VAL A 71 -49.33 -16.29 62.07
CA VAL A 71 -48.47 -15.62 63.05
C VAL A 71 -48.41 -14.14 62.68
N THR A 72 -48.81 -13.27 63.60
CA THR A 72 -48.81 -11.82 63.39
C THR A 72 -47.89 -11.14 64.39
N LEU A 73 -47.00 -10.30 63.88
CA LEU A 73 -46.18 -9.39 64.66
C LEU A 73 -46.77 -7.99 64.57
N VAL A 74 -47.08 -7.42 65.73
CA VAL A 74 -47.51 -6.03 65.84
C VAL A 74 -46.28 -5.17 66.09
N LEU A 75 -45.88 -4.40 65.08
CA LEU A 75 -44.64 -3.63 65.08
C LEU A 75 -44.94 -2.16 65.36
N ASN A 76 -44.19 -1.55 66.29
CA ASN A 76 -44.38 -0.14 66.68
C ASN A 76 -43.85 0.82 65.61
N ASN A 77 -44.75 1.60 65.01
CA ASN A 77 -44.52 2.63 63.99
C ASN A 77 -44.90 4.05 64.48
N SER A 78 -44.97 4.25 65.80
CA SER A 78 -45.22 5.56 66.43
C SER A 78 -44.17 6.59 66.01
N LYS A 79 -44.56 7.87 65.98
CA LYS A 79 -43.64 8.96 65.57
C LYS A 79 -42.49 9.09 66.56
N VAL A 80 -41.25 9.02 66.05
CA VAL A 80 -40.03 9.31 66.80
C VAL A 80 -39.45 10.61 66.25
N LYS A 81 -39.25 11.62 67.10
CA LYS A 81 -38.80 12.97 66.68
C LYS A 81 -39.62 13.55 65.51
N GLY A 82 -40.94 13.39 65.56
CA GLY A 82 -41.88 13.93 64.55
C GLY A 82 -42.08 13.10 63.28
N ARG A 83 -41.27 12.04 63.04
CA ARG A 83 -41.36 11.19 61.84
C ARG A 83 -41.67 9.73 62.20
N ARG A 84 -42.51 9.06 61.38
CA ARG A 84 -42.75 7.62 61.51
C ARG A 84 -41.56 6.81 60.97
N PRO A 85 -41.17 5.69 61.62
CA PRO A 85 -40.17 4.76 61.10
C PRO A 85 -40.48 4.25 59.68
N VAL A 86 -41.76 3.99 59.38
CA VAL A 86 -42.28 3.67 58.04
C VAL A 86 -43.25 4.78 57.61
N PRO A 87 -42.78 5.83 56.90
CA PRO A 87 -43.63 6.96 56.52
C PRO A 87 -44.79 6.58 55.58
N LYS A 88 -44.64 5.49 54.82
CA LYS A 88 -45.67 5.01 53.88
C LYS A 88 -46.93 4.49 54.59
N ILE A 89 -46.83 4.08 55.86
CA ILE A 89 -47.95 3.55 56.64
C ILE A 89 -48.34 4.60 57.68
N ASN A 90 -49.54 5.18 57.53
CA ASN A 90 -50.05 6.22 58.42
C ASN A 90 -50.77 5.66 59.66
N LYS A 91 -50.15 4.68 60.33
CA LYS A 91 -50.63 4.06 61.57
C LYS A 91 -49.50 3.93 62.57
N ASP A 92 -49.82 3.97 63.87
CA ASP A 92 -48.85 3.78 64.95
C ASP A 92 -48.42 2.33 65.13
N GLN A 93 -49.17 1.38 64.56
CA GLN A 93 -48.86 -0.05 64.58
C GLN A 93 -48.92 -0.60 63.16
N ILE A 94 -48.01 -1.54 62.86
CA ILE A 94 -47.97 -2.29 61.60
C ILE A 94 -48.19 -3.76 61.95
N TYR A 95 -49.17 -4.39 61.30
CA TYR A 95 -49.44 -5.81 61.45
C TYR A 95 -48.72 -6.56 60.34
N LEU A 96 -47.64 -7.28 60.69
CA LEU A 96 -46.94 -8.18 59.77
C LEU A 96 -47.39 -9.62 60.06
N THR A 97 -48.22 -10.17 59.19
CA THR A 97 -48.79 -11.51 59.33
C THR A 97 -48.16 -12.47 58.33
N ARG A 98 -47.82 -13.67 58.79
CA ARG A 98 -47.48 -14.81 57.95
C ARG A 98 -48.61 -15.82 58.02
N VAL A 99 -49.20 -16.12 56.87
CA VAL A 99 -50.29 -17.10 56.75
C VAL A 99 -49.73 -18.40 56.19
N LEU A 100 -50.02 -19.51 56.85
CA LEU A 100 -49.60 -20.85 56.49
C LEU A 100 -50.85 -21.69 56.21
N ARG A 101 -50.86 -22.42 55.08
CA ARG A 101 -51.93 -23.38 54.76
C ARG A 101 -51.39 -24.80 54.66
N ARG A 102 -52.28 -25.76 54.97
CA ARG A 102 -51.99 -27.20 54.91
C ARG A 102 -51.70 -27.70 53.49
N ASP A 103 -52.20 -27.02 52.47
CA ASP A 103 -51.88 -27.28 51.06
C ASP A 103 -50.44 -26.87 50.66
N GLY A 104 -49.66 -26.33 51.61
CA GLY A 104 -48.29 -25.88 51.41
C GLY A 104 -48.18 -24.44 50.91
N LYS A 105 -49.31 -23.77 50.61
CA LYS A 105 -49.29 -22.35 50.24
C LYS A 105 -49.07 -21.48 51.48
N TYR A 106 -48.29 -20.43 51.31
CA TYR A 106 -48.05 -19.42 52.34
C TYR A 106 -47.81 -18.07 51.69
N TRP A 107 -48.17 -17.00 52.37
CA TRP A 107 -47.93 -15.63 51.93
C TRP A 107 -47.78 -14.72 53.16
N PHE A 108 -47.39 -13.47 52.92
CA PHE A 108 -47.37 -12.44 53.96
C PHE A 108 -48.53 -11.49 53.76
N ASP A 109 -49.06 -10.96 54.85
CA ASP A 109 -49.95 -9.80 54.85
C ASP A 109 -49.27 -8.67 55.64
N ILE A 110 -49.29 -7.45 55.11
CA ILE A 110 -48.90 -6.23 55.84
C ILE A 110 -50.16 -5.38 55.95
N ASP A 111 -50.64 -5.13 57.17
CA ASP A 111 -51.89 -4.39 57.44
C ASP A 111 -53.11 -4.95 56.66
N ASN A 112 -53.24 -6.27 56.62
CA ASN A 112 -54.29 -7.01 55.90
C ASN A 112 -54.24 -6.93 54.36
N ALA A 113 -53.13 -6.46 53.79
CA ALA A 113 -52.88 -6.52 52.35
C ALA A 113 -51.80 -7.55 52.03
N VAL A 114 -52.04 -8.40 51.02
CA VAL A 114 -51.09 -9.42 50.57
C VAL A 114 -49.78 -8.77 50.12
N ALA A 115 -48.66 -9.26 50.66
CA ALA A 115 -47.32 -8.78 50.39
C ALA A 115 -46.39 -9.93 49.96
N SER A 116 -45.46 -9.61 49.07
CA SER A 116 -44.40 -10.52 48.65
C SER A 116 -43.29 -10.61 49.70
N LYS A 117 -42.51 -11.71 49.71
CA LYS A 117 -41.31 -11.85 50.57
C LYS A 117 -40.34 -10.69 50.34
N ALA A 118 -40.16 -10.23 49.10
CA ALA A 118 -39.29 -9.11 48.77
C ALA A 118 -39.74 -7.80 49.42
N GLU A 119 -41.04 -7.54 49.50
CA GLU A 119 -41.59 -6.35 50.18
C GLU A 119 -41.40 -6.42 51.70
N VAL A 120 -41.58 -7.61 52.29
CA VAL A 120 -41.29 -7.84 53.72
C VAL A 120 -39.80 -7.63 54.00
N LEU A 121 -38.90 -8.21 53.21
CA LEU A 121 -37.45 -7.98 53.38
C LEU A 121 -37.05 -6.51 53.16
N ARG A 122 -37.70 -5.79 52.23
CA ARG A 122 -37.51 -4.33 52.07
C ARG A 122 -38.03 -3.53 53.27
N LEU A 123 -39.10 -3.99 53.92
CA LEU A 123 -39.59 -3.38 55.16
C LEU A 123 -38.59 -3.63 56.31
N LEU A 124 -38.13 -4.87 56.48
CA LEU A 124 -37.22 -5.27 57.55
C LEU A 124 -35.80 -4.69 57.42
N SER A 125 -35.26 -4.62 56.20
CA SER A 125 -33.93 -4.05 55.92
C SER A 125 -33.82 -2.57 56.30
N ARG A 126 -34.90 -1.79 56.25
CA ARG A 126 -34.93 -0.41 56.76
C ARG A 126 -34.66 -0.30 58.25
N PHE A 127 -34.85 -1.41 58.98
CA PHE A 127 -34.63 -1.52 60.41
C PHE A 127 -33.43 -2.39 60.75
N ASN A 128 -32.59 -2.74 59.77
CA ASN A 128 -31.43 -3.63 59.97
C ASN A 128 -31.83 -4.98 60.61
N VAL A 129 -33.03 -5.47 60.32
CA VAL A 129 -33.48 -6.80 60.72
C VAL A 129 -33.25 -7.74 59.56
N ASP A 130 -32.31 -8.66 59.73
CA ASP A 130 -32.14 -9.81 58.85
C ASP A 130 -32.73 -11.04 59.54
N PRO A 131 -33.87 -11.57 59.06
CA PRO A 131 -34.51 -12.73 59.70
C PRO A 131 -33.65 -13.98 59.64
N GLU A 132 -32.73 -14.12 58.67
CA GLU A 132 -31.91 -15.33 58.51
C GLU A 132 -30.60 -15.26 59.33
N ASN A 133 -30.29 -14.11 59.95
CA ASN A 133 -29.08 -13.95 60.74
C ASN A 133 -29.26 -14.50 62.17
N MET A 134 -28.58 -15.61 62.47
CA MET A 134 -28.62 -16.27 63.79
C MET A 134 -28.11 -15.42 64.96
N LEU A 135 -27.39 -14.32 64.69
CA LEU A 135 -26.94 -13.38 65.73
C LEU A 135 -28.05 -12.40 66.14
N ILE A 136 -29.14 -12.32 65.38
CA ILE A 136 -30.33 -11.50 65.69
C ILE A 136 -31.40 -12.35 66.36
N ILE A 137 -31.70 -13.52 65.79
CA ILE A 137 -32.61 -14.50 66.38
C ILE A 137 -31.92 -15.86 66.45
N MET A 138 -31.65 -16.29 67.69
CA MET A 138 -31.00 -17.55 67.98
C MET A 138 -32.04 -18.55 68.52
N HIS A 139 -32.31 -19.59 67.73
CA HIS A 139 -33.20 -20.69 68.11
C HIS A 139 -32.44 -21.80 68.86
N GLN A 140 -33.17 -22.87 69.18
CA GLN A 140 -32.66 -24.08 69.83
C GLN A 140 -31.54 -24.71 68.99
N ASP A 141 -30.44 -25.17 69.59
CA ASP A 141 -29.28 -25.75 68.88
C ASP A 141 -28.48 -24.79 67.96
N MET A 142 -28.93 -23.54 67.71
CA MET A 142 -28.18 -22.56 66.91
C MET A 142 -26.82 -22.18 67.52
N ILE A 143 -26.68 -22.28 68.85
CA ILE A 143 -25.39 -22.08 69.54
C ILE A 143 -24.37 -23.13 69.05
N GLU A 144 -24.78 -24.39 68.91
CA GLU A 144 -23.91 -25.46 68.41
C GLU A 144 -23.63 -25.30 66.92
N GLN A 145 -24.65 -24.92 66.13
CA GLN A 145 -24.49 -24.62 64.70
C GLN A 145 -23.51 -23.46 64.47
N PHE A 146 -23.58 -22.40 65.28
CA PHE A 146 -22.67 -21.27 65.19
C PHE A 146 -21.21 -21.70 65.39
N ILE A 147 -20.95 -22.64 66.32
CA ILE A 147 -19.59 -23.16 66.56
C ILE A 147 -19.07 -23.93 65.34
N LEU A 148 -19.94 -24.68 64.66
CA LEU A 148 -19.62 -25.45 63.44
C LEU A 148 -19.32 -24.59 62.22
N LEU A 149 -19.73 -23.32 62.21
CA LEU A 149 -19.48 -22.44 61.07
C LEU A 149 -17.98 -22.21 60.86
N SER A 150 -17.61 -22.10 59.59
CA SER A 150 -16.29 -21.66 59.17
C SER A 150 -15.99 -20.25 59.72
N PRO A 151 -14.72 -19.90 59.96
CA PRO A 151 -14.35 -18.53 60.33
C PRO A 151 -14.88 -17.48 59.33
N GLN A 152 -14.92 -17.81 58.04
CA GLN A 152 -15.44 -16.92 56.98
C GLN A 152 -16.93 -16.66 57.15
N ASP A 153 -17.72 -17.71 57.40
CA ASP A 153 -19.17 -17.55 57.56
C ASP A 153 -19.53 -16.88 58.88
N LYS A 154 -18.76 -17.12 59.96
CA LYS A 154 -18.84 -16.35 61.20
C LYS A 154 -18.64 -14.86 60.95
N LEU A 155 -17.62 -14.49 60.16
CA LEU A 155 -17.37 -13.10 59.81
C LEU A 155 -18.50 -12.49 58.99
N LYS A 156 -19.03 -13.18 57.98
CA LYS A 156 -20.18 -12.70 57.18
C LYS A 156 -21.41 -12.46 58.05
N LEU A 157 -21.69 -13.34 59.01
CA LEU A 157 -22.78 -13.16 59.96
C LEU A 157 -22.58 -11.92 60.84
N VAL A 158 -21.37 -11.71 61.35
CA VAL A 158 -21.00 -10.52 62.13
C VAL A 158 -21.18 -9.25 61.29
N GLU A 159 -20.69 -9.25 60.05
CA GLU A 159 -20.84 -8.13 59.11
C GLU A 159 -22.33 -7.84 58.81
N SER A 160 -23.16 -8.86 58.58
CA SER A 160 -24.60 -8.70 58.39
C SER A 160 -25.27 -8.10 59.65
N ALA A 161 -24.94 -8.64 60.84
CA ALA A 161 -25.58 -8.24 62.10
C ALA A 161 -25.28 -6.78 62.49
N VAL A 162 -24.06 -6.32 62.21
CA VAL A 162 -23.60 -4.94 62.49
C VAL A 162 -23.93 -3.98 61.32
N GLY A 163 -24.32 -4.52 60.16
CA GLY A 163 -24.67 -3.75 58.96
C GLY A 163 -23.46 -3.28 58.15
N LEU A 164 -22.37 -4.05 58.16
CA LEU A 164 -21.13 -3.83 57.41
C LEU A 164 -21.04 -4.64 56.11
N GLU A 165 -22.06 -5.45 55.78
CA GLU A 165 -22.10 -6.28 54.57
C GLU A 165 -21.82 -5.50 53.26
N ALA A 166 -22.23 -4.23 53.20
CA ALA A 166 -22.00 -3.37 52.05
C ALA A 166 -20.51 -3.17 51.72
N TYR A 167 -19.63 -3.15 52.73
CA TYR A 167 -18.19 -3.00 52.51
C TYR A 167 -17.60 -4.19 51.76
N ARG A 168 -17.92 -5.42 52.21
CA ARG A 168 -17.52 -6.67 51.53
C ARG A 168 -18.08 -6.71 50.11
N ARG A 169 -19.36 -6.39 49.94
CA ARG A 169 -20.02 -6.37 48.63
C ARG A 169 -19.33 -5.43 47.65
N ASN A 170 -19.01 -4.21 48.09
CA ASN A 170 -18.33 -3.21 47.27
C ASN A 170 -16.94 -3.67 46.81
N VAL A 171 -16.22 -4.44 47.62
CA VAL A 171 -14.93 -5.03 47.23
C VAL A 171 -15.14 -6.11 46.17
N LEU A 172 -16.05 -7.06 46.42
CA LEU A 172 -16.35 -8.17 45.50
C LEU A 172 -16.85 -7.68 44.13
N GLU A 173 -17.72 -6.67 44.11
CA GLU A 173 -18.19 -6.05 42.86
C GLU A 173 -17.04 -5.41 42.07
N ALA A 174 -16.10 -4.75 42.76
CA ALA A 174 -14.93 -4.15 42.12
C ALA A 174 -13.98 -5.23 41.57
N GLN A 175 -13.74 -6.32 42.30
CA GLN A 175 -12.97 -7.48 41.81
C GLN A 175 -13.63 -8.12 40.58
N GLY A 176 -14.97 -8.25 40.58
CA GLY A 176 -15.72 -8.74 39.42
C GLY A 176 -15.67 -7.79 38.20
N LYS A 177 -15.59 -6.48 38.42
CA LYS A 177 -15.33 -5.51 37.34
C LYS A 177 -13.91 -5.65 36.79
N LEU A 178 -12.92 -5.82 37.66
CA LEU A 178 -11.52 -6.01 37.26
C LEU A 178 -11.34 -7.26 36.39
N SER A 179 -11.93 -8.41 36.77
CA SER A 179 -11.80 -9.65 36.00
C SER A 179 -12.32 -9.51 34.56
N ARG A 180 -13.42 -8.78 34.37
CA ARG A 180 -13.95 -8.45 33.04
C ARG A 180 -12.97 -7.60 32.24
N ILE A 181 -12.42 -6.53 32.84
CA ILE A 181 -11.43 -5.66 32.18
C ILE A 181 -10.17 -6.45 31.80
N VAL A 182 -9.69 -7.33 32.68
CA VAL A 182 -8.52 -8.18 32.39
C VAL A 182 -8.80 -9.10 31.20
N SER A 183 -9.98 -9.74 31.16
CA SER A 183 -10.35 -10.61 30.03
C SER A 183 -10.50 -9.84 28.71
N GLU A 184 -10.99 -8.60 28.77
CA GLU A 184 -11.11 -7.71 27.61
C GLU A 184 -9.71 -7.28 27.11
N GLU A 185 -8.82 -6.88 28.02
CA GLU A 185 -7.43 -6.52 27.71
C GLU A 185 -6.68 -7.70 27.06
N GLU A 186 -6.80 -8.91 27.60
CA GLU A 186 -6.19 -10.12 27.03
C GLU A 186 -6.72 -10.43 25.62
N SER A 187 -8.03 -10.27 25.40
CA SER A 187 -8.64 -10.47 24.09
C SER A 187 -8.15 -9.43 23.07
N LEU A 188 -8.06 -8.16 23.47
CA LEU A 188 -7.52 -7.07 22.65
C LEU A 188 -6.05 -7.30 22.28
N ASN A 189 -5.23 -7.73 23.24
CA ASN A 189 -3.82 -8.03 23.00
C ASN A 189 -3.62 -9.19 22.00
N LYS A 190 -4.44 -10.25 22.09
CA LYS A 190 -4.42 -11.35 21.10
C LYS A 190 -4.83 -10.89 19.70
N MET A 191 -5.86 -10.04 19.61
CA MET A 191 -6.28 -9.46 18.32
C MET A 191 -5.20 -8.56 17.74
N LEU A 192 -4.53 -7.77 18.58
CA LEU A 192 -3.40 -6.94 18.17
C LEU A 192 -2.25 -7.75 17.59
N GLU A 193 -1.85 -8.83 18.27
CA GLU A 193 -0.79 -9.71 17.80
C GLU A 193 -1.13 -10.33 16.43
N SER A 194 -2.37 -10.82 16.26
CA SER A 194 -2.86 -11.35 14.99
C SER A 194 -2.86 -10.31 13.86
N ILE A 195 -3.29 -9.08 14.15
CA ILE A 195 -3.34 -8.01 13.16
C ILE A 195 -1.94 -7.48 12.85
N GLU A 196 -1.01 -7.49 13.80
CA GLU A 196 0.37 -7.10 13.58
C GLU A 196 1.08 -8.07 12.61
N GLN A 197 0.85 -9.38 12.75
CA GLN A 197 1.31 -10.39 11.79
C GLN A 197 0.71 -10.15 10.40
N THR A 198 -0.60 -9.92 10.35
CA THR A 198 -1.34 -9.66 9.09
C THR A 198 -0.83 -8.38 8.42
N LEU A 199 -0.62 -7.32 9.19
CA LEU A 199 -0.11 -6.03 8.72
C LEU A 199 1.33 -6.15 8.22
N SER A 200 2.18 -6.95 8.86
CA SER A 200 3.53 -7.22 8.39
C SER A 200 3.52 -7.84 6.98
N TYR A 201 2.64 -8.83 6.76
CA TYR A 201 2.46 -9.45 5.44
C TYR A 201 1.98 -8.43 4.40
N TRP A 202 0.93 -7.66 4.70
CA TRP A 202 0.40 -6.67 3.77
C TRP A 202 1.37 -5.52 3.50
N ARG A 203 2.22 -5.16 4.47
CA ARG A 203 3.28 -4.17 4.29
C ARG A 203 4.28 -4.63 3.24
N GLU A 204 4.75 -5.87 3.33
CA GLU A 204 5.67 -6.45 2.35
C GLU A 204 5.04 -6.50 0.95
N GLN A 205 3.77 -6.92 0.86
CA GLN A 205 3.06 -6.91 -0.43
C GLN A 205 2.88 -5.49 -0.97
N TYR A 206 2.62 -4.50 -0.10
CA TYR A 206 2.48 -3.11 -0.49
C TYR A 206 3.78 -2.51 -1.03
N ASP A 207 4.91 -2.85 -0.42
CA ASP A 207 6.23 -2.45 -0.90
C ASP A 207 6.50 -3.03 -2.31
N ARG A 208 6.19 -4.32 -2.53
CA ARG A 208 6.25 -4.96 -3.87
C ARG A 208 5.31 -4.26 -4.87
N TYR A 209 4.12 -3.85 -4.45
CA TYR A 209 3.16 -3.14 -5.30
C TYR A 209 3.69 -1.76 -5.71
N GLN A 210 4.27 -1.00 -4.79
CA GLN A 210 4.89 0.28 -5.09
C GLN A 210 6.06 0.14 -6.06
N GLU A 211 6.91 -0.88 -5.87
CA GLU A 211 7.99 -1.19 -6.81
C GLU A 211 7.43 -1.53 -8.21
N LYS A 212 6.41 -2.39 -8.29
CA LYS A 212 5.72 -2.73 -9.54
C LYS A 212 5.19 -1.48 -10.26
N LYS A 213 4.59 -0.53 -9.53
CA LYS A 213 4.07 0.73 -10.08
C LYS A 213 5.20 1.60 -10.65
N GLN A 214 6.32 1.71 -9.93
CA GLN A 214 7.51 2.45 -10.40
C GLN A 214 8.13 1.81 -11.64
N LEU A 215 8.29 0.48 -11.64
CA LEU A 215 8.78 -0.27 -12.79
C LEU A 215 7.84 -0.13 -14.00
N GLY A 216 6.52 -0.13 -13.80
CA GLY A 216 5.55 0.09 -14.87
C GLY A 216 5.62 1.50 -15.48
N LEU A 217 5.91 2.53 -14.68
CA LEU A 217 6.18 3.88 -15.19
C LEU A 217 7.49 3.92 -15.97
N LYS A 218 8.55 3.30 -15.44
CA LYS A 218 9.86 3.22 -16.10
C LYS A 218 9.80 2.46 -17.42
N ARG A 219 9.06 1.34 -17.47
CA ARG A 219 8.80 0.56 -18.69
C ARG A 219 8.14 1.41 -19.77
N ARG A 220 7.07 2.15 -19.43
CA ARG A 220 6.39 3.06 -20.37
C ARG A 220 7.33 4.14 -20.89
N PHE A 221 8.20 4.68 -20.04
CA PHE A 221 9.22 5.63 -20.45
C PHE A 221 10.20 5.01 -21.45
N LEU A 222 10.73 3.81 -21.16
CA LEU A 222 11.67 3.11 -22.04
C LEU A 222 11.04 2.68 -23.36
N GLU A 223 9.77 2.26 -23.37
CA GLU A 223 9.04 1.97 -24.63
C GLU A 223 8.98 3.21 -25.53
N ARG A 224 8.74 4.39 -24.93
CA ARG A 224 8.76 5.67 -25.67
C ARG A 224 10.19 6.02 -26.11
N GLU A 225 11.19 5.81 -25.25
CA GLU A 225 12.60 6.04 -25.59
C GLU A 225 13.06 5.15 -26.75
N LEU A 226 12.71 3.86 -26.73
CA LEU A 226 13.04 2.90 -27.79
C LEU A 226 12.48 3.34 -29.14
N ALA A 227 11.19 3.73 -29.17
CA ALA A 227 10.55 4.19 -30.40
C ALA A 227 11.26 5.40 -31.01
N TRP A 228 11.66 6.38 -30.19
CA TRP A 228 12.41 7.54 -30.67
C TRP A 228 13.88 7.25 -30.98
N ALA A 229 14.52 6.29 -30.30
CA ALA A 229 15.87 5.83 -30.66
C ALA A 229 15.90 5.17 -32.05
N GLU A 230 14.86 4.41 -32.41
CA GLU A 230 14.72 3.84 -33.76
C GLU A 230 14.54 4.92 -34.83
N VAL A 231 13.77 5.98 -34.53
CA VAL A 231 13.63 7.16 -35.41
C VAL A 231 14.99 7.82 -35.62
N ILE A 232 15.71 8.15 -34.55
CA ILE A 232 17.02 8.83 -34.61
C ILE A 232 18.02 8.00 -35.44
N ARG A 233 18.11 6.69 -35.19
CA ARG A 233 18.98 5.79 -35.97
C ARG A 233 18.64 5.83 -37.47
N ARG A 234 17.35 5.89 -37.81
CA ARG A 234 16.92 5.93 -39.20
C ARG A 234 17.11 7.32 -39.83
N GLU A 235 16.95 8.40 -39.06
CA GLU A 235 17.32 9.76 -39.48
C GLU A 235 18.82 9.83 -39.82
N ASP A 236 19.70 9.25 -39.00
CA ASP A 236 21.14 9.16 -39.27
C ASP A 236 21.46 8.39 -40.56
N GLU A 237 20.75 7.28 -40.83
CA GLU A 237 20.88 6.50 -42.08
C GLU A 237 20.48 7.34 -43.31
N VAL A 238 19.39 8.10 -43.19
CA VAL A 238 18.92 9.05 -44.22
C VAL A 238 19.94 10.16 -44.43
N GLU A 239 20.53 10.71 -43.37
CA GLU A 239 21.51 11.80 -43.49
C GLU A 239 22.81 11.32 -44.15
N LYS A 240 23.29 10.11 -43.83
CA LYS A 240 24.45 9.50 -44.51
C LYS A 240 24.23 9.31 -46.01
N LEU A 241 23.10 8.72 -46.39
CA LEU A 241 22.75 8.54 -47.81
C LEU A 241 22.58 9.88 -48.53
N ARG A 242 22.08 10.92 -47.84
CA ARG A 242 21.95 12.26 -48.43
C ARG A 242 23.33 12.82 -48.73
N GLY A 243 24.28 12.68 -47.80
CA GLY A 243 25.68 13.05 -48.02
C GLY A 243 26.32 12.31 -49.20
N GLU A 244 26.10 10.99 -49.31
CA GLU A 244 26.61 10.21 -50.46
C GLU A 244 26.04 10.70 -51.81
N ILE A 245 24.74 11.00 -51.86
CA ILE A 245 24.08 11.54 -53.05
C ILE A 245 24.68 12.91 -53.42
N GLU A 246 24.92 13.79 -52.44
CA GLU A 246 25.51 15.11 -52.67
C GLU A 246 26.94 15.02 -53.23
N VAL A 247 27.77 14.13 -52.68
CA VAL A 247 29.13 13.88 -53.21
C VAL A 247 29.07 13.40 -54.66
N LYS A 248 28.18 12.44 -54.96
CA LYS A 248 28.03 11.90 -56.33
C LYS A 248 27.51 12.93 -57.32
N LYS A 249 26.58 13.80 -56.90
CA LYS A 249 26.11 14.92 -57.72
C LYS A 249 27.23 15.93 -58.01
N ALA A 250 28.07 16.22 -57.01
CA ALA A 250 29.22 17.10 -57.22
C ALA A 250 30.24 16.49 -58.20
N GLU A 251 30.53 15.19 -58.09
CA GLU A 251 31.35 14.45 -59.06
C GLU A 251 30.76 14.52 -60.46
N MET A 252 29.44 14.30 -60.60
CA MET A 252 28.75 14.36 -61.89
C MET A 252 28.84 15.76 -62.53
N ASN A 253 28.60 16.81 -61.75
CA ASN A 253 28.73 18.19 -62.24
C ASN A 253 30.15 18.49 -62.75
N SER A 254 31.18 18.01 -62.06
CA SER A 254 32.58 18.18 -62.50
C SER A 254 32.86 17.48 -63.84
N VAL A 255 32.28 16.29 -64.04
CA VAL A 255 32.37 15.53 -65.29
C VAL A 255 31.63 16.23 -66.42
N GLU A 256 30.43 16.77 -66.15
CA GLU A 256 29.65 17.52 -67.14
C GLU A 256 30.37 18.79 -67.59
N LEU A 257 30.99 19.54 -66.69
CA LEU A 257 31.82 20.71 -67.03
C LEU A 257 33.01 20.32 -67.93
N SER A 258 33.75 19.25 -67.57
CA SER A 258 34.86 18.74 -68.39
C SER A 258 34.39 18.28 -69.78
N MET A 259 33.19 17.71 -69.87
CA MET A 259 32.59 17.33 -71.15
C MET A 259 32.22 18.54 -72.01
N GLU A 260 31.71 19.62 -71.43
CA GLU A 260 31.43 20.86 -72.16
C GLU A 260 32.71 21.48 -72.73
N GLU A 261 33.79 21.52 -71.95
CA GLU A 261 35.10 21.97 -72.42
C GLU A 261 35.63 21.12 -73.59
N LEU A 262 35.57 19.79 -73.46
CA LEU A 262 35.98 18.85 -74.51
C LEU A 262 35.12 18.94 -75.76
N LYS A 263 33.79 19.13 -75.62
CA LYS A 263 32.89 19.37 -76.77
C LYS A 263 33.30 20.64 -77.51
N GLY A 264 33.59 21.72 -76.78
CA GLY A 264 34.09 22.97 -77.36
C GLY A 264 35.38 22.76 -78.16
N ARG A 265 36.35 22.02 -77.60
CA ARG A 265 37.61 21.68 -78.30
C ARG A 265 37.38 20.83 -79.55
N VAL A 266 36.47 19.86 -79.49
CA VAL A 266 36.13 18.99 -80.64
C VAL A 266 35.52 19.81 -81.77
N GLU A 267 34.64 20.77 -81.49
CA GLU A 267 34.07 21.66 -82.51
C GLU A 267 35.15 22.55 -83.15
N LEU A 268 36.01 23.19 -82.34
CA LEU A 268 37.13 24.00 -82.85
C LEU A 268 38.07 23.20 -83.77
N LEU A 269 38.46 21.99 -83.36
CA LEU A 269 39.33 21.13 -84.18
C LEU A 269 38.65 20.70 -85.49
N LYS A 270 37.33 20.47 -85.50
CA LYS A 270 36.60 20.18 -86.74
C LYS A 270 36.61 21.38 -87.69
N GLU A 271 36.40 22.59 -87.18
CA GLU A 271 36.42 23.83 -87.96
C GLU A 271 37.81 24.07 -88.56
N GLU A 272 38.88 23.91 -87.77
CA GLU A 272 40.27 24.04 -88.24
C GLU A 272 40.61 23.03 -89.33
N ILE A 273 40.23 21.75 -89.14
CA ILE A 273 40.45 20.71 -90.15
C ILE A 273 39.65 21.00 -91.43
N ALA A 274 38.41 21.49 -91.31
CA ALA A 274 37.60 21.87 -92.46
C ALA A 274 38.25 23.00 -93.26
N GLY A 275 38.69 24.06 -92.59
CA GLY A 275 39.38 25.18 -93.24
C GLY A 275 40.70 24.77 -93.92
N LEU A 276 41.48 23.89 -93.30
CA LEU A 276 42.71 23.36 -93.93
C LEU A 276 42.40 22.45 -95.13
N LYS A 277 41.31 21.67 -95.09
CA LYS A 277 40.87 20.85 -96.24
C LYS A 277 40.42 21.70 -97.41
N GLU A 278 39.70 22.80 -97.15
CA GLU A 278 39.34 23.77 -98.19
C GLU A 278 40.58 24.42 -98.80
N LYS A 279 41.53 24.87 -97.96
CA LYS A 279 42.80 25.44 -98.44
C LYS A 279 43.62 24.41 -99.26
N ARG A 280 43.65 23.14 -98.84
CA ARG A 280 44.29 22.07 -99.62
C ARG A 280 43.61 21.90 -100.97
N HIS A 281 42.28 21.93 -101.02
CA HIS A 281 41.52 21.77 -102.25
C HIS A 281 41.83 22.90 -103.24
N SER A 282 41.85 24.16 -102.79
CA SER A 282 42.19 25.30 -103.66
C SER A 282 43.62 25.21 -104.21
N LEU A 283 44.60 24.79 -103.40
CA LEU A 283 45.99 24.62 -103.87
C LEU A 283 46.12 23.47 -104.87
N LEU A 284 45.36 22.37 -104.70
CA LEU A 284 45.32 21.28 -105.66
C LEU A 284 44.72 21.73 -107.01
N GLU A 285 43.67 22.55 -107.00
CA GLU A 285 43.11 23.15 -108.22
C GLU A 285 44.14 24.05 -108.92
N GLU A 286 44.89 24.84 -108.15
CA GLU A 286 45.97 25.68 -108.65
C GLU A 286 47.10 24.86 -109.28
N ILE A 287 47.54 23.77 -108.62
CA ILE A 287 48.51 22.81 -109.17
C ILE A 287 48.01 22.22 -110.49
N ILE A 288 46.75 21.78 -110.55
CA ILE A 288 46.16 21.21 -111.79
C ILE A 288 46.17 22.26 -112.92
N SER A 289 45.87 23.52 -112.60
CA SER A 289 45.89 24.60 -113.59
C SER A 289 47.30 24.87 -114.13
N LEU A 290 48.31 24.91 -113.25
CA LEU A 290 49.71 25.13 -113.61
C LEU A 290 50.31 23.92 -114.34
N GLU A 291 49.92 22.68 -114.02
CA GLU A 291 50.31 21.49 -114.77
C GLU A 291 49.74 21.51 -116.20
N ARG A 292 48.51 22.02 -116.40
CA ARG A 292 47.94 22.24 -117.74
C ARG A 292 48.70 23.32 -118.51
N GLU A 293 49.05 24.43 -117.87
CA GLU A 293 49.87 25.47 -118.49
C GLU A 293 51.26 24.96 -118.87
N LYS A 294 51.91 24.22 -117.98
CA LYS A 294 53.20 23.55 -118.23
C LYS A 294 53.12 22.65 -119.45
N ALA A 295 52.08 21.82 -119.56
CA ALA A 295 51.89 20.94 -120.70
C ALA A 295 51.74 21.72 -122.02
N LYS A 296 50.99 22.83 -122.00
CA LYS A 296 50.81 23.71 -123.17
C LYS A 296 52.13 24.35 -123.61
N TYR A 297 52.84 25.00 -122.70
CA TYR A 297 54.14 25.62 -123.01
C TYR A 297 55.20 24.60 -123.43
N ARG A 298 55.15 23.37 -122.90
CA ARG A 298 56.06 22.29 -123.31
C ARG A 298 55.79 21.81 -124.74
N ILE A 299 54.53 21.72 -125.15
CA ILE A 299 54.14 21.39 -126.53
C ILE A 299 54.56 22.52 -127.48
N ASP A 300 54.29 23.77 -127.11
CA ASP A 300 54.66 24.94 -127.92
C ASP A 300 56.19 25.07 -128.05
N PHE A 301 56.94 24.82 -126.97
CA PHE A 301 58.40 24.78 -126.99
C PHE A 301 58.93 23.69 -127.92
N SER A 302 58.42 22.45 -127.81
CA SER A 302 58.84 21.32 -128.68
C SER A 302 58.55 21.59 -130.16
N ARG A 303 57.39 22.19 -130.47
CA ARG A 303 57.03 22.56 -131.85
C ARG A 303 57.93 23.65 -132.40
N ASN A 304 58.18 24.69 -131.60
CA ASN A 304 59.02 25.80 -132.03
C ASN A 304 60.47 25.34 -132.24
N ASP A 305 60.99 24.44 -131.39
CA ASP A 305 62.33 23.86 -131.51
C ASP A 305 62.48 22.99 -132.78
N GLU A 306 61.48 22.14 -133.09
CA GLU A 306 61.45 21.37 -134.34
C GLU A 306 61.41 22.26 -135.60
N VAL A 307 60.59 23.31 -135.59
CA VAL A 307 60.49 24.28 -136.69
C VAL A 307 61.79 25.06 -136.84
N LEU A 308 62.42 25.46 -135.73
CA LEU A 308 63.73 26.12 -135.73
C LEU A 308 64.80 25.26 -136.37
N SER A 309 64.91 24.00 -135.92
CA SER A 309 65.87 23.03 -136.46
C SER A 309 65.62 22.77 -137.95
N GLY A 310 64.35 22.68 -138.36
CA GLY A 310 63.96 22.56 -139.78
C GLY A 310 64.36 23.77 -140.62
N LEU A 311 64.10 24.99 -140.14
CA LEU A 311 64.43 26.23 -140.85
C LEU A 311 65.94 26.49 -140.90
N GLU A 312 66.68 26.19 -139.84
CA GLU A 312 68.14 26.28 -139.82
C GLU A 312 68.78 25.32 -140.83
N ASN A 313 68.30 24.08 -140.91
CA ASN A 313 68.74 23.11 -141.91
C ASN A 313 68.44 23.57 -143.34
N LEU A 314 67.26 24.17 -143.57
CA LEU A 314 66.86 24.68 -144.88
C LEU A 314 67.69 25.89 -145.30
N LEU A 315 68.04 26.76 -144.34
CA LEU A 315 68.92 27.91 -144.57
C LEU A 315 70.33 27.47 -144.97
N VAL A 316 70.89 26.48 -144.26
CA VAL A 316 72.18 25.86 -144.62
C VAL A 316 72.13 25.20 -146.01
N TYR A 317 71.03 24.51 -146.33
CA TYR A 317 70.86 23.86 -147.63
C TYR A 317 70.82 24.87 -148.78
N VAL A 318 70.06 25.97 -148.64
CA VAL A 318 69.90 27.00 -149.67
C VAL A 318 71.20 27.78 -149.88
N GLU A 319 71.91 28.15 -148.82
CA GLU A 319 73.21 28.82 -148.93
C GLU A 319 74.23 27.97 -149.69
N ARG A 320 74.25 26.66 -149.45
CA ARG A 320 75.26 25.75 -149.99
C ARG A 320 74.97 25.30 -151.42
N ASN A 321 73.70 25.03 -151.75
CA ASN A 321 73.32 24.37 -153.00
C ASN A 321 72.71 25.29 -154.07
N LEU A 322 72.16 26.45 -153.71
CA LEU A 322 71.55 27.37 -154.67
C LEU A 322 72.45 28.57 -154.98
N ILE A 323 73.08 29.18 -153.98
CA ILE A 323 73.91 30.39 -154.18
C ILE A 323 75.31 30.06 -154.72
N GLY A 324 75.94 29.02 -154.21
CA GLY A 324 77.28 28.59 -154.64
C GLY A 324 77.39 28.41 -156.16
N PRO A 325 76.47 27.66 -156.81
CA PRO A 325 76.47 27.48 -158.26
C PRO A 325 76.12 28.75 -159.05
N VAL A 326 75.14 29.55 -158.59
CA VAL A 326 74.70 30.77 -159.28
C VAL A 326 75.79 31.85 -159.28
N LYS A 327 76.54 32.00 -158.19
CA LYS A 327 77.72 32.90 -158.16
C LYS A 327 78.87 32.36 -159.04
N GLY A 328 79.01 31.03 -159.19
CA GLY A 328 80.00 30.39 -160.07
C GLY A 328 79.76 30.64 -161.57
N ILE A 329 78.51 30.58 -162.03
CA ILE A 329 78.13 30.83 -163.43
C ILE A 329 78.34 32.30 -163.83
N SER A 330 78.21 33.23 -162.88
CA SER A 330 78.38 34.68 -163.15
C SER A 330 79.82 35.11 -163.48
N ARG A 331 80.85 34.30 -163.17
CA ARG A 331 82.28 34.70 -163.19
C ARG A 331 83.14 34.13 -164.32
N ALA A 332 82.66 33.23 -165.18
CA ALA A 332 83.49 32.65 -166.26
C ALA A 332 83.13 33.19 -167.67
N ASN A 333 84.12 33.76 -168.37
CA ASN A 333 83.99 34.36 -169.71
C ASN A 333 84.48 33.40 -170.82
N VAL A 334 83.56 33.04 -171.71
CA VAL A 334 83.64 32.91 -173.19
C VAL A 334 84.76 32.12 -173.87
N GLY A 335 84.31 31.12 -174.66
CA GLY A 335 84.92 30.65 -175.91
C GLY A 335 84.01 29.71 -176.71
N MET A 336 83.03 30.29 -177.45
CA MET A 336 82.25 29.73 -178.59
C MET A 336 81.38 28.47 -178.35
N ASN A 337 80.11 28.36 -178.77
CA ASN A 337 79.45 28.78 -180.02
C ASN A 337 77.95 29.10 -179.71
N PRO A 338 77.33 30.17 -180.25
CA PRO A 338 76.01 30.65 -179.83
C PRO A 338 74.86 30.04 -180.64
N HIS A 339 73.83 29.55 -179.94
CA HIS A 339 72.38 29.71 -180.21
C HIS A 339 71.48 28.60 -179.66
N LEU A 340 72.00 27.68 -178.84
CA LEU A 340 71.19 26.91 -177.89
C LEU A 340 71.15 27.65 -176.55
N LEU A 341 69.94 27.88 -176.00
CA LEU A 341 69.57 28.49 -174.70
C LEU A 341 69.06 29.94 -174.78
N GLY A 342 67.73 30.08 -174.76
CA GLY A 342 67.00 31.34 -174.65
C GLY A 342 66.89 31.88 -173.22
N VAL A 343 68.01 32.03 -172.50
CA VAL A 343 68.03 32.71 -171.19
C VAL A 343 69.17 33.72 -171.17
N THR A 344 68.87 34.99 -170.83
CA THR A 344 69.85 36.08 -170.86
C THR A 344 70.50 36.29 -169.50
N LYS A 345 71.75 36.78 -169.47
CA LYS A 345 72.54 37.03 -168.24
C LYS A 345 71.84 37.94 -167.21
N ILE A 346 70.87 38.74 -167.64
CA ILE A 346 70.07 39.65 -166.80
C ILE A 346 69.06 38.88 -165.94
N ASP A 347 68.53 37.76 -166.45
CA ASP A 347 67.53 36.93 -165.76
C ASP A 347 68.15 36.20 -164.55
N LEU A 348 69.42 35.77 -164.67
CA LEU A 348 70.18 35.11 -163.60
C LEU A 348 70.53 36.05 -162.43
N ILE A 349 70.75 37.34 -162.69
CA ILE A 349 71.08 38.32 -161.65
C ILE A 349 69.83 38.65 -160.81
N LYS A 350 68.66 38.82 -161.46
CA LYS A 350 67.39 39.05 -160.74
C LYS A 350 67.03 37.87 -159.84
N ALA A 351 67.18 36.64 -160.33
CA ALA A 351 66.91 35.45 -159.53
C ALA A 351 67.82 35.34 -158.29
N ALA A 352 69.08 35.77 -158.38
CA ALA A 352 70.00 35.79 -157.25
C ALA A 352 69.63 36.86 -156.20
N ASP A 353 69.21 38.04 -156.65
CA ASP A 353 68.80 39.16 -155.79
C ASP A 353 67.50 38.85 -155.03
N ASP A 354 66.53 38.21 -155.69
CA ASP A 354 65.30 37.74 -155.07
C ASP A 354 65.56 36.62 -154.03
N LEU A 355 66.57 35.77 -154.28
CA LEU A 355 67.03 34.74 -153.33
C LEU A 355 67.71 35.33 -152.08
N GLU A 356 68.54 36.37 -152.23
CA GLU A 356 69.16 37.05 -151.08
C GLU A 356 68.12 37.79 -150.23
N LYS A 357 67.12 38.44 -150.83
CA LYS A 357 65.99 39.04 -150.09
C LYS A 357 65.19 38.00 -149.33
N TRP A 358 64.94 36.84 -149.94
CA TRP A 358 64.22 35.74 -149.31
C TRP A 358 65.01 35.15 -148.13
N LEU A 359 66.34 35.00 -148.25
CA LEU A 359 67.21 34.56 -147.15
C LEU A 359 67.25 35.56 -145.98
N ALA A 360 67.25 36.86 -146.25
CA ALA A 360 67.16 37.88 -145.20
C ALA A 360 65.83 37.77 -144.43
N SER A 361 64.71 37.56 -145.14
CA SER A 361 63.40 37.30 -144.52
C SER A 361 63.40 36.00 -143.70
N LEU A 362 64.13 34.97 -144.13
CA LEU A 362 64.25 33.70 -143.41
C LEU A 362 65.06 33.84 -142.13
N ARG A 363 66.20 34.55 -142.17
CA ARG A 363 67.01 34.83 -140.97
C ARG A 363 66.23 35.63 -139.92
N SER A 364 65.45 36.63 -140.34
CA SER A 364 64.58 37.39 -139.44
C SER A 364 63.58 36.48 -138.72
N LYS A 365 62.91 35.59 -139.46
CA LYS A 365 61.95 34.63 -138.89
C LYS A 365 62.60 33.61 -137.96
N ILE A 366 63.82 33.16 -138.25
CA ILE A 366 64.58 32.30 -137.34
C ILE A 366 64.91 33.03 -136.03
N GLY A 367 65.28 34.32 -136.09
CA GLY A 367 65.50 35.15 -134.90
C GLY A 367 64.24 35.30 -134.05
N GLU A 368 63.10 35.62 -134.68
CA GLU A 368 61.81 35.74 -133.98
C GLU A 368 61.40 34.44 -133.28
N ILE A 369 61.62 33.27 -133.91
CA ILE A 369 61.30 31.97 -133.30
C ILE A 369 62.27 31.64 -132.16
N LYS A 370 63.55 32.05 -132.23
CA LYS A 370 64.52 31.86 -131.12
C LYS A 370 64.11 32.62 -129.88
N ASP A 371 63.76 33.89 -130.01
CA ASP A 371 63.32 34.72 -128.88
C ASP A 371 62.05 34.13 -128.24
N LEU A 372 61.12 33.61 -129.05
CA LEU A 372 59.92 32.91 -128.56
C LEU A 372 60.26 31.60 -127.83
N THR A 373 61.25 30.83 -128.27
CA THR A 373 61.70 29.62 -127.56
C THR A 373 62.37 29.93 -126.22
N GLU A 374 63.15 31.00 -126.12
CA GLU A 374 63.82 31.41 -124.89
C GLU A 374 62.82 31.95 -123.85
N ILE A 375 61.85 32.76 -124.28
CA ILE A 375 60.74 33.20 -123.42
C ILE A 375 59.91 31.99 -122.93
N GLY A 376 59.69 31.00 -123.80
CA GLY A 376 59.00 29.76 -123.45
C GLY A 376 59.73 28.93 -122.40
N SER A 377 61.06 28.81 -122.47
CA SER A 377 61.87 28.06 -121.51
C SER A 377 61.92 28.75 -120.13
N MET A 378 62.02 30.08 -120.09
CA MET A 378 61.98 30.84 -118.84
C MET A 378 60.62 30.69 -118.14
N LYS A 379 59.50 30.73 -118.89
CA LYS A 379 58.16 30.50 -118.33
C LYS A 379 57.98 29.07 -117.83
N LEU A 380 58.54 28.07 -118.51
CA LEU A 380 58.51 26.68 -118.05
C LEU A 380 59.26 26.52 -116.72
N ALA A 381 60.43 27.16 -116.57
CA ALA A 381 61.19 27.13 -115.32
C ALA A 381 60.44 27.82 -114.16
N ASP A 382 59.80 28.98 -114.40
CA ASP A 382 58.98 29.67 -113.39
C ASP A 382 57.78 28.82 -112.94
N ILE A 383 57.07 28.18 -113.88
CA ILE A 383 55.96 27.27 -113.56
C ILE A 383 56.46 26.04 -112.77
N GLU A 384 57.66 25.52 -113.08
CA GLU A 384 58.25 24.39 -112.36
C GLU A 384 58.60 24.72 -110.90
N VAL A 385 59.16 25.90 -110.65
CA VAL A 385 59.45 26.37 -109.29
C VAL A 385 58.16 26.54 -108.50
N ARG A 386 57.14 27.21 -109.07
CA ARG A 386 55.84 27.40 -108.41
C ARG A 386 55.13 26.07 -108.12
N LEU A 387 55.20 25.11 -109.04
CA LEU A 387 54.65 23.76 -108.81
C LEU A 387 55.36 23.03 -107.67
N LEU A 388 56.66 23.22 -107.50
CA LEU A 388 57.42 22.62 -106.40
C LEU A 388 57.02 23.24 -105.05
N ASP A 389 56.91 24.57 -104.99
CA ASP A 389 56.50 25.30 -103.78
C ASP A 389 55.07 24.97 -103.36
N LEU A 390 54.13 24.91 -104.31
CA LEU A 390 52.74 24.52 -104.05
C LEU A 390 52.63 23.06 -103.59
N LYS A 391 53.43 22.14 -104.15
CA LYS A 391 53.47 20.74 -103.71
C LYS A 391 54.01 20.60 -102.29
N ASP A 392 55.03 21.40 -101.91
CA ASP A 392 55.53 21.43 -100.53
C ASP A 392 54.50 22.04 -99.56
N GLU A 393 53.78 23.09 -99.96
CA GLU A 393 52.71 23.67 -99.14
C GLU A 393 51.55 22.67 -98.93
N VAL A 394 51.16 21.91 -99.96
CA VAL A 394 50.16 20.84 -99.83
C VAL A 394 50.63 19.77 -98.84
N LEU A 395 51.87 19.28 -98.94
CA LEU A 395 52.42 18.30 -97.99
C LEU A 395 52.41 18.82 -96.55
N ARG A 396 52.79 20.09 -96.32
CA ARG A 396 52.74 20.71 -94.98
C ARG A 396 51.32 20.84 -94.45
N ILE A 397 50.34 21.11 -95.31
CA ILE A 397 48.93 21.16 -94.92
C ILE A 397 48.41 19.75 -94.60
N GLU A 398 48.81 18.73 -95.35
CA GLU A 398 48.45 17.34 -95.07
C GLU A 398 49.00 16.86 -93.73
N GLU A 399 50.28 17.12 -93.43
CA GLU A 399 50.85 16.80 -92.10
C GLU A 399 50.12 17.51 -90.95
N LYS A 400 49.67 18.76 -91.17
CA LYS A 400 48.89 19.50 -90.17
C LYS A 400 47.49 18.90 -90.01
N ILE A 401 46.84 18.53 -91.11
CA ILE A 401 45.53 17.86 -91.07
C ILE A 401 45.66 16.56 -90.29
N ASP A 402 46.66 15.73 -90.58
CA ASP A 402 46.83 14.43 -89.90
C ASP A 402 47.03 14.61 -88.39
N LYS A 403 47.91 15.53 -87.96
CA LYS A 403 48.11 15.85 -86.53
C LYS A 403 46.84 16.35 -85.84
N LEU A 404 46.09 17.23 -86.48
CA LEU A 404 44.81 17.72 -85.94
C LEU A 404 43.76 16.61 -85.91
N THR A 405 43.78 15.69 -86.88
CA THR A 405 42.86 14.55 -86.94
C THR A 405 43.16 13.54 -85.82
N GLU A 406 44.43 13.27 -85.51
CA GLU A 406 44.83 12.49 -84.34
C GLU A 406 44.33 13.13 -83.04
N SER A 407 44.54 14.43 -82.85
CA SER A 407 44.04 15.17 -81.69
C SER A 407 42.51 15.15 -81.59
N LEU A 408 41.81 15.25 -82.73
CA LEU A 408 40.34 15.15 -82.79
C LEU A 408 39.87 13.77 -82.33
N ILE A 409 40.54 12.69 -82.75
CA ILE A 409 40.22 11.32 -82.35
C ILE A 409 40.44 11.15 -80.85
N GLU A 410 41.57 11.61 -80.31
CA GLU A 410 41.88 11.56 -78.88
C GLU A 410 40.82 12.28 -78.02
N ASN A 411 40.46 13.52 -78.40
CA ASN A 411 39.43 14.27 -77.69
C ASN A 411 38.05 13.60 -77.79
N LYS A 412 37.70 12.98 -78.92
CA LYS A 412 36.46 12.19 -79.05
C LYS A 412 36.45 10.94 -78.17
N VAL A 413 37.57 10.24 -78.04
CA VAL A 413 37.71 9.10 -77.14
C VAL A 413 37.54 9.54 -75.69
N ASN A 414 38.20 10.62 -75.28
CA ASN A 414 38.06 11.20 -73.95
C ASN A 414 36.61 11.64 -73.66
N LEU A 415 35.93 12.23 -74.64
CA LEU A 415 34.51 12.56 -74.53
C LEU A 415 33.64 11.30 -74.32
N ALA A 416 33.91 10.21 -75.05
CA ALA A 416 33.18 8.95 -74.88
C ALA A 416 33.40 8.34 -73.48
N ILE A 417 34.63 8.39 -72.96
CA ILE A 417 34.96 7.94 -71.59
C ILE A 417 34.21 8.77 -70.55
N LEU A 418 34.19 10.10 -70.68
CA LEU A 418 33.45 10.97 -69.76
C LEU A 418 31.94 10.75 -69.85
N ASN A 419 31.37 10.54 -71.04
CA ASN A 419 29.97 10.15 -71.20
C ASN A 419 29.64 8.86 -70.45
N TYR A 420 30.47 7.82 -70.60
CA TYR A 420 30.29 6.56 -69.88
C TYR A 420 30.36 6.78 -68.35
N ARG A 421 31.32 7.58 -67.89
CA ARG A 421 31.44 7.92 -66.46
C ARG A 421 30.20 8.67 -65.94
N ARG A 422 29.67 9.60 -66.73
CA ARG A 422 28.43 10.34 -66.43
C ARG A 422 27.23 9.40 -66.33
N GLU A 423 27.03 8.50 -67.29
CA GLU A 423 25.94 7.52 -67.26
C GLU A 423 26.04 6.59 -66.05
N ARG A 424 27.26 6.16 -65.68
CA ARG A 424 27.48 5.37 -64.47
C ARG A 424 27.09 6.13 -63.21
N LEU A 425 27.53 7.39 -63.07
CA LEU A 425 27.19 8.25 -61.93
C LEU A 425 25.68 8.52 -61.85
N LEU A 426 25.01 8.74 -62.98
CA LEU A 426 23.55 8.88 -63.05
C LEU A 426 22.84 7.65 -62.50
N SER A 427 23.26 6.46 -62.93
CA SER A 427 22.70 5.18 -62.44
C SER A 427 22.95 4.99 -60.93
N GLU A 428 24.16 5.29 -60.45
CA GLU A 428 24.49 5.27 -59.01
C GLU A 428 23.57 6.22 -58.23
N ILE A 429 23.41 7.46 -58.67
CA ILE A 429 22.53 8.47 -58.03
C ILE A 429 21.07 8.03 -58.04
N GLU A 430 20.56 7.48 -59.15
CA GLU A 430 19.21 6.95 -59.21
C GLU A 430 18.99 5.81 -58.21
N SER A 431 19.95 4.88 -58.11
CA SER A 431 19.87 3.76 -57.18
C SER A 431 19.86 4.25 -55.71
N LEU A 432 20.69 5.23 -55.37
CA LEU A 432 20.73 5.85 -54.06
C LEU A 432 19.44 6.62 -53.74
N ASN A 433 18.87 7.35 -54.71
CA ASN A 433 17.60 8.05 -54.54
C ASN A 433 16.43 7.08 -54.31
N ARG A 434 16.40 5.93 -55.00
CA ARG A 434 15.38 4.89 -54.76
C ARG A 434 15.49 4.32 -53.34
N SER A 435 16.72 4.03 -52.90
CA SER A 435 17.00 3.58 -51.53
C SER A 435 16.63 4.64 -50.48
N MET A 436 16.90 5.92 -50.77
CA MET A 436 16.49 7.04 -49.93
C MET A 436 14.96 7.13 -49.81
N GLY A 437 14.25 7.00 -50.94
CA GLY A 437 12.79 7.05 -50.96
C GLY A 437 12.14 5.96 -50.12
N SER A 438 12.66 4.73 -50.16
CA SER A 438 12.15 3.63 -49.33
C SER A 438 12.47 3.83 -47.84
N LEU A 439 13.64 4.37 -47.51
CA LEU A 439 14.02 4.71 -46.14
C LEU A 439 13.19 5.85 -45.57
N LEU A 440 12.89 6.90 -46.35
CA LEU A 440 12.01 8.00 -45.95
C LEU A 440 10.58 7.54 -45.71
N SER A 441 10.05 6.66 -46.57
CA SER A 441 8.72 6.07 -46.38
C SER A 441 8.63 5.30 -45.06
N SER A 442 9.61 4.43 -44.82
CA SER A 442 9.66 3.66 -43.58
C SER A 442 10.01 4.51 -42.35
N LEU A 443 10.79 5.59 -42.49
CA LEU A 443 11.02 6.57 -41.42
C LEU A 443 9.71 7.24 -41.00
N ASN A 444 8.89 7.70 -41.95
CA ASN A 444 7.59 8.31 -41.65
C ASN A 444 6.66 7.36 -40.89
N GLU A 445 6.64 6.07 -41.24
CA GLU A 445 5.87 5.08 -40.50
C GLU A 445 6.37 4.86 -39.07
N ILE A 446 7.68 4.88 -38.86
CA ILE A 446 8.28 4.71 -37.52
C ILE A 446 8.02 5.97 -36.68
N ILE A 447 8.13 7.18 -37.26
CA ILE A 447 7.79 8.44 -36.59
C ILE A 447 6.34 8.41 -36.11
N LYS A 448 5.40 8.03 -36.98
CA LYS A 448 3.98 7.95 -36.62
C LYS A 448 3.75 7.00 -35.43
N ARG A 449 4.40 5.83 -35.44
CA ARG A 449 4.35 4.87 -34.32
C ARG A 449 5.00 5.42 -33.04
N ALA A 450 6.06 6.22 -33.16
CA ALA A 450 6.72 6.85 -32.01
C ALA A 450 5.86 7.98 -31.39
N GLU A 451 5.18 8.78 -32.22
CA GLU A 451 4.25 9.82 -31.78
C GLU A 451 3.06 9.25 -31.01
N GLU A 452 2.54 8.09 -31.42
CA GLU A 452 1.50 7.35 -30.68
C GLU A 452 1.95 6.95 -29.26
N LYS A 453 3.27 6.73 -29.06
CA LYS A 453 3.88 6.44 -27.75
C LYS A 453 4.18 7.70 -26.92
N GLY A 454 4.17 8.88 -27.54
CA GLY A 454 4.28 10.18 -26.89
C GLY A 454 5.34 11.09 -27.48
N ALA A 455 5.57 12.24 -26.83
CA ALA A 455 6.50 13.27 -27.30
C ALA A 455 7.94 12.78 -27.49
N ARG A 456 8.64 13.42 -28.44
CA ARG A 456 10.03 13.12 -28.81
C ARG A 456 10.98 13.21 -27.62
N ILE A 457 11.78 12.17 -27.44
CA ILE A 457 12.86 12.09 -26.44
C ILE A 457 14.19 12.21 -27.17
N ALA A 458 15.07 13.09 -26.69
CA ALA A 458 16.46 13.08 -27.10
C ALA A 458 17.19 11.95 -26.35
N THR A 459 17.73 10.98 -27.09
CA THR A 459 18.51 9.88 -26.53
C THR A 459 19.71 9.60 -27.42
N THR A 460 20.83 9.25 -26.80
CA THR A 460 22.07 8.80 -27.47
C THR A 460 22.26 7.29 -27.34
N ARG A 461 21.36 6.61 -26.61
CA ARG A 461 21.44 5.18 -26.35
C ARG A 461 21.00 4.41 -27.59
N SER A 462 21.65 3.26 -27.83
CA SER A 462 21.25 2.39 -28.92
C SER A 462 19.90 1.71 -28.62
N PRO A 463 19.07 1.40 -29.64
CA PRO A 463 17.84 0.63 -29.44
C PRO A 463 18.07 -0.72 -28.71
N GLY A 464 19.24 -1.34 -28.93
CA GLY A 464 19.63 -2.59 -28.27
C GLY A 464 19.79 -2.44 -26.75
N GLU A 465 20.49 -1.41 -26.28
CA GLU A 465 20.65 -1.13 -24.84
C GLU A 465 19.31 -0.88 -24.15
N ILE A 466 18.41 -0.13 -24.81
CA ILE A 466 17.08 0.17 -24.26
C ILE A 466 16.24 -1.11 -24.20
N LEU A 467 16.31 -1.96 -25.23
CA LEU A 467 15.63 -3.27 -25.26
C LEU A 467 16.11 -4.21 -24.15
N GLU A 468 17.41 -4.24 -23.86
CA GLU A 468 17.94 -5.04 -22.75
C GLU A 468 17.40 -4.54 -21.40
N GLU A 469 17.34 -3.23 -21.19
CA GLU A 469 16.78 -2.66 -19.97
C GLU A 469 15.28 -2.95 -19.84
N ILE A 470 14.52 -2.86 -20.94
CA ILE A 470 13.11 -3.27 -20.98
C ILE A 470 12.95 -4.74 -20.58
N ARG A 471 13.78 -5.65 -21.13
CA ARG A 471 13.74 -7.08 -20.77
C ARG A 471 14.01 -7.33 -19.30
N LEU A 472 14.97 -6.62 -18.71
CA LEU A 472 15.26 -6.71 -17.27
C LEU A 472 14.07 -6.25 -16.42
N ILE A 473 13.42 -5.15 -16.81
CA ILE A 473 12.24 -4.63 -16.12
C ILE A 473 11.04 -5.56 -16.29
N ASP A 474 10.82 -6.12 -17.49
CA ASP A 474 9.78 -7.09 -17.76
C ASP A 474 9.94 -8.34 -16.90
N GLY A 475 11.18 -8.83 -16.73
CA GLY A 475 11.49 -9.93 -15.81
C GLY A 475 11.10 -9.62 -14.37
N ARG A 476 11.41 -8.41 -13.87
CA ARG A 476 11.02 -7.97 -12.52
C ARG A 476 9.51 -7.81 -12.37
N LEU A 477 8.83 -7.23 -13.37
CA LEU A 477 7.38 -7.08 -13.38
C LEU A 477 6.67 -8.44 -13.38
N MET A 478 7.20 -9.42 -14.12
CA MET A 478 6.67 -10.79 -14.15
C MET A 478 6.81 -11.49 -12.79
N ALA A 479 7.91 -11.26 -12.08
CA ALA A 479 8.10 -11.74 -10.70
C ALA A 479 7.14 -11.10 -9.67
N MET A 480 6.43 -10.03 -10.05
CA MET A 480 5.43 -9.32 -9.24
C MET A 480 4.04 -9.38 -9.88
N ALA A 481 3.79 -10.34 -10.78
CA ALA A 481 2.53 -10.46 -11.50
C ALA A 481 1.35 -10.75 -10.54
N ASP A 482 1.61 -11.48 -9.46
CA ASP A 482 0.69 -11.87 -8.38
C ASP A 482 0.19 -10.68 -7.54
N VAL A 483 0.93 -9.56 -7.52
CA VAL A 483 0.60 -8.41 -6.68
C VAL A 483 -0.47 -7.54 -7.35
N SER A 484 -1.67 -7.47 -6.75
CA SER A 484 -2.82 -6.70 -7.26
C SER A 484 -2.89 -5.29 -6.65
N GLU A 485 -3.72 -4.41 -7.25
CA GLU A 485 -4.01 -3.07 -6.70
C GLU A 485 -4.79 -3.13 -5.37
N GLU A 486 -5.42 -4.27 -5.05
CA GLU A 486 -6.17 -4.44 -3.79
C GLU A 486 -5.25 -4.40 -2.57
N VAL A 487 -3.97 -4.70 -2.74
CA VAL A 487 -2.94 -4.68 -1.70
C VAL A 487 -2.88 -3.33 -0.99
N GLU A 488 -2.94 -2.22 -1.74
CA GLU A 488 -2.92 -0.85 -1.19
C GLU A 488 -4.13 -0.62 -0.27
N ARG A 489 -5.32 -1.01 -0.70
CA ARG A 489 -6.55 -0.90 0.10
C ARG A 489 -6.50 -1.77 1.35
N MET A 490 -5.98 -2.99 1.23
CA MET A 490 -5.87 -3.93 2.34
C MET A 490 -4.86 -3.44 3.38
N TYR A 491 -3.69 -2.96 2.95
CA TYR A 491 -2.70 -2.38 3.84
C TYR A 491 -3.24 -1.18 4.61
N GLU A 492 -3.91 -0.24 3.95
CA GLU A 492 -4.54 0.92 4.61
C GLU A 492 -5.62 0.51 5.62
N SER A 493 -6.45 -0.48 5.26
CA SER A 493 -7.52 -1.00 6.11
C SER A 493 -6.96 -1.63 7.39
N TYR A 494 -6.00 -2.55 7.27
CA TYR A 494 -5.36 -3.19 8.42
C TYR A 494 -4.55 -2.20 9.26
N SER A 495 -3.93 -1.18 8.64
CA SER A 495 -3.22 -0.13 9.36
C SER A 495 -4.15 0.67 10.27
N LYS A 496 -5.31 1.11 9.74
CA LYS A 496 -6.34 1.78 10.54
C LYS A 496 -6.83 0.90 11.69
N LEU A 497 -7.16 -0.36 11.39
CA LEU A 497 -7.64 -1.31 12.39
C LEU A 497 -6.59 -1.56 13.49
N TYR A 498 -5.31 -1.68 13.14
CA TYR A 498 -4.21 -1.83 14.11
C TYR A 498 -4.16 -0.63 15.08
N PHE A 499 -4.19 0.60 14.57
CA PHE A 499 -4.16 1.80 15.41
C PHE A 499 -5.39 1.90 16.32
N GLU A 500 -6.59 1.56 15.83
CA GLU A 500 -7.81 1.55 16.63
C GLU A 500 -7.74 0.54 17.77
N LEU A 501 -7.29 -0.69 17.50
CA LEU A 501 -7.15 -1.72 18.54
C LEU A 501 -6.05 -1.37 19.53
N LYS A 502 -4.97 -0.75 19.08
CA LYS A 502 -3.85 -0.34 19.93
C LYS A 502 -4.30 0.69 20.95
N GLU A 503 -5.10 1.65 20.53
CA GLU A 503 -5.68 2.64 21.43
C GLU A 503 -6.69 2.01 22.40
N LYS A 504 -7.53 1.08 21.94
CA LYS A 504 -8.45 0.34 22.83
C LYS A 504 -7.70 -0.46 23.89
N ALA A 505 -6.63 -1.17 23.52
CA ALA A 505 -5.80 -1.93 24.46
C ALA A 505 -5.13 -1.01 25.49
N ARG A 506 -4.62 0.16 25.05
CA ARG A 506 -4.06 1.18 25.93
C ARG A 506 -5.06 1.66 26.98
N ILE A 507 -6.29 1.96 26.56
CA ILE A 507 -7.38 2.38 27.45
C ILE A 507 -7.75 1.26 28.43
N ALA A 508 -7.85 0.01 27.96
CA ALA A 508 -8.14 -1.14 28.82
C ALA A 508 -7.08 -1.33 29.91
N ALA A 509 -5.79 -1.24 29.56
CA ALA A 509 -4.69 -1.33 30.51
C ALA A 509 -4.72 -0.19 31.55
N GLU A 510 -5.05 1.04 31.14
CA GLU A 510 -5.21 2.18 32.04
C GLU A 510 -6.39 1.97 33.01
N ASN A 511 -7.53 1.49 32.49
CA ASN A 511 -8.71 1.16 33.28
C ASN A 511 -8.44 0.04 34.29
N ARG A 512 -7.67 -0.98 33.92
CA ARG A 512 -7.24 -2.04 34.83
C ARG A 512 -6.44 -1.48 36.00
N LYS A 513 -5.45 -0.61 35.73
CA LYS A 513 -4.63 0.02 36.78
C LYS A 513 -5.49 0.84 37.75
N LYS A 514 -6.36 1.69 37.22
CA LYS A 514 -7.29 2.49 38.04
C LYS A 514 -8.22 1.62 38.89
N THR A 515 -8.74 0.53 38.33
CA THR A 515 -9.63 -0.39 39.06
C THR A 515 -8.89 -1.15 40.15
N LEU A 516 -7.61 -1.52 39.94
CA LEU A 516 -6.77 -2.13 40.97
C LEU A 516 -6.53 -1.17 42.16
N GLU A 517 -6.25 0.10 41.89
CA GLU A 517 -6.10 1.13 42.93
C GLU A 517 -7.40 1.32 43.71
N GLU A 518 -8.55 1.33 43.02
CA GLU A 518 -9.88 1.40 43.63
C GLU A 518 -10.16 0.19 44.55
N ILE A 519 -9.83 -1.03 44.11
CA ILE A 519 -9.99 -2.26 44.93
C ILE A 519 -9.13 -2.17 46.18
N ARG A 520 -7.87 -1.76 46.07
CA ARG A 520 -6.96 -1.61 47.23
C ARG A 520 -7.54 -0.65 48.27
N ALA A 521 -8.02 0.52 47.82
CA ALA A 521 -8.64 1.50 48.71
C ALA A 521 -9.91 0.96 49.39
N ARG A 522 -10.74 0.19 48.67
CA ARG A 522 -11.95 -0.44 49.24
C ARG A 522 -11.59 -1.54 50.25
N MET A 523 -10.59 -2.36 49.96
CA MET A 523 -10.08 -3.39 50.86
C MET A 523 -9.54 -2.79 52.16
N GLU A 524 -8.73 -1.72 52.05
CA GLU A 524 -8.18 -1.02 53.22
C GLU A 524 -9.28 -0.41 54.09
N ASN A 525 -10.30 0.19 53.46
CA ASN A 525 -11.45 0.72 54.20
C ASN A 525 -12.26 -0.37 54.89
N TRP A 526 -12.56 -1.49 54.21
CA TRP A 526 -13.22 -2.64 54.83
C TRP A 526 -12.41 -3.18 56.01
N ARG A 527 -11.10 -3.39 55.83
CA ARG A 527 -10.18 -3.89 56.85
C ARG A 527 -10.17 -3.00 58.09
N ARG A 528 -10.04 -1.68 57.90
CA ARG A 528 -10.08 -0.73 59.00
C ARG A 528 -11.38 -0.85 59.80
N VAL A 529 -12.53 -0.79 59.12
CA VAL A 529 -13.84 -0.82 59.79
C VAL A 529 -14.08 -2.13 60.53
N ILE A 530 -13.71 -3.28 59.95
CA ILE A 530 -13.90 -4.57 60.62
C ILE A 530 -12.91 -4.77 61.79
N LYS A 531 -11.68 -4.29 61.65
CA LYS A 531 -10.66 -4.38 62.71
C LYS A 531 -11.05 -3.52 63.91
N ASP A 532 -11.46 -2.28 63.68
CA ASP A 532 -11.93 -1.38 64.74
C ASP A 532 -13.14 -1.98 65.50
N LEU A 533 -14.06 -2.61 64.77
CA LEU A 533 -15.18 -3.34 65.36
C LEU A 533 -14.69 -4.51 66.23
N LEU A 534 -13.87 -5.40 65.67
CA LEU A 534 -13.43 -6.61 66.36
C LEU A 534 -12.54 -6.32 67.55
N GLU A 535 -11.70 -5.28 67.51
CA GLU A 535 -10.93 -4.82 68.67
C GLU A 535 -11.85 -4.38 69.81
N SER A 536 -12.89 -3.61 69.49
CA SER A 536 -13.86 -3.15 70.49
C SER A 536 -14.70 -4.30 71.06
N VAL A 537 -15.12 -5.24 70.20
CA VAL A 537 -15.82 -6.47 70.62
C VAL A 537 -14.90 -7.35 71.47
N ASN A 538 -13.61 -7.45 71.14
CA ASN A 538 -12.64 -8.26 71.87
C ASN A 538 -12.45 -7.79 73.31
N VAL A 539 -12.36 -6.47 73.54
CA VAL A 539 -12.27 -5.90 74.91
C VAL A 539 -13.48 -6.31 75.74
N ARG A 540 -14.69 -6.19 75.18
CA ARG A 540 -15.92 -6.57 75.88
C ARG A 540 -16.04 -8.08 76.07
N TYR A 541 -15.60 -8.86 75.09
CA TYR A 541 -15.57 -10.32 75.18
C TYR A 541 -14.69 -10.80 76.33
N GLN A 542 -13.51 -10.20 76.49
CA GLN A 542 -12.61 -10.48 77.60
C GLN A 542 -13.21 -10.10 78.96
N ASP A 543 -13.86 -8.94 79.07
CA ASP A 543 -14.58 -8.53 80.29
C ASP A 543 -15.68 -9.54 80.67
N VAL A 544 -16.53 -9.93 79.70
CA VAL A 544 -17.61 -10.89 79.95
C VAL A 544 -17.07 -12.27 80.35
N LEU A 545 -16.03 -12.77 79.65
CA LEU A 545 -15.42 -14.05 80.00
C LEU A 545 -14.79 -14.06 81.40
N SER A 546 -14.15 -12.96 81.81
CA SER A 546 -13.50 -12.87 83.12
C SER A 546 -14.49 -13.08 84.28
N LYS A 547 -15.76 -12.65 84.10
CA LYS A 547 -16.83 -12.79 85.09
C LYS A 547 -17.28 -14.24 85.28
N VAL A 548 -17.09 -15.10 84.28
CA VAL A 548 -17.43 -16.53 84.30
C VAL A 548 -16.19 -17.45 84.41
N ALA A 549 -15.09 -16.91 84.95
CA ALA A 549 -13.81 -17.62 85.12
C ALA A 549 -13.23 -18.20 83.81
N GLY A 550 -13.49 -17.52 82.69
CA GLY A 550 -12.94 -17.79 81.37
C GLY A 550 -11.92 -16.74 80.94
N VAL A 551 -11.06 -17.10 79.99
CA VAL A 551 -10.09 -16.21 79.34
C VAL A 551 -10.14 -16.47 77.84
N GLY A 552 -10.01 -15.45 77.01
CA GLY A 552 -10.18 -15.61 75.58
C GLY A 552 -9.85 -14.37 74.77
N HIS A 553 -9.89 -14.50 73.45
CA HIS A 553 -9.78 -13.38 72.52
C HIS A 553 -10.41 -13.70 71.18
N ILE A 554 -10.69 -12.67 70.40
CA ILE A 554 -11.23 -12.75 69.05
C ILE A 554 -10.16 -12.25 68.09
N ARG A 555 -9.99 -12.95 66.98
CA ARG A 555 -8.97 -12.63 65.97
C ARG A 555 -9.59 -12.62 64.57
N LEU A 556 -9.22 -11.60 63.79
CA LEU A 556 -9.42 -11.58 62.34
C LEU A 556 -8.26 -12.36 61.68
N ILE A 557 -8.59 -13.31 60.82
CA ILE A 557 -7.63 -14.09 60.04
C ILE A 557 -7.78 -13.81 58.55
N ASN A 558 -6.69 -13.97 57.79
CA ASN A 558 -6.63 -13.79 56.33
C ASN A 558 -7.18 -12.44 55.83
N GLU A 559 -6.89 -11.34 56.53
CA GLU A 559 -7.42 -9.99 56.23
C GLU A 559 -6.95 -9.38 54.88
N ASP A 560 -6.01 -10.03 54.20
CA ASP A 560 -5.53 -9.66 52.85
C ASP A 560 -6.42 -10.17 51.72
N SER A 561 -7.34 -11.11 51.99
CA SER A 561 -8.27 -11.67 51.02
C SER A 561 -9.69 -11.52 51.54
N ILE A 562 -10.56 -10.82 50.80
CA ILE A 562 -11.95 -10.63 51.24
C ILE A 562 -12.69 -11.97 51.29
N GLU A 563 -12.38 -12.90 50.39
CA GLU A 563 -13.00 -14.22 50.31
C GLU A 563 -12.56 -15.14 51.44
N GLU A 564 -11.28 -15.09 51.82
CA GLU A 564 -10.70 -15.98 52.83
C GLU A 564 -10.76 -15.41 54.25
N ALA A 565 -11.02 -14.11 54.38
CA ALA A 565 -11.12 -13.42 55.66
C ALA A 565 -12.18 -14.05 56.56
N GLY A 566 -11.80 -14.28 57.82
CA GLY A 566 -12.65 -14.94 58.80
C GLY A 566 -12.40 -14.48 60.23
N VAL A 567 -13.32 -14.81 61.12
CA VAL A 567 -13.23 -14.52 62.56
C VAL A 567 -13.06 -15.82 63.33
N GLU A 568 -11.99 -15.88 64.13
CA GLU A 568 -11.74 -16.95 65.07
C GLU A 568 -11.97 -16.46 66.50
N ILE A 569 -12.67 -17.29 67.28
CA ILE A 569 -12.97 -17.04 68.68
C ILE A 569 -12.15 -18.04 69.49
N HIS A 570 -11.32 -17.56 70.42
CA HIS A 570 -10.48 -18.38 71.28
C HIS A 570 -10.96 -18.29 72.72
N VAL A 571 -11.03 -19.43 73.40
CA VAL A 571 -11.48 -19.49 74.80
C VAL A 571 -10.74 -20.57 75.59
N GLY A 572 -10.52 -20.31 76.87
CA GLY A 572 -10.00 -21.23 77.86
C GLY A 572 -10.69 -21.02 79.20
N PHE A 573 -10.97 -22.10 79.91
CA PHE A 573 -11.58 -22.06 81.24
C PHE A 573 -10.68 -22.75 82.26
N LYS A 574 -10.89 -22.44 83.55
CA LYS A 574 -10.19 -23.09 84.69
C LYS A 574 -8.65 -23.02 84.59
N GLY A 575 -8.11 -21.92 84.08
CA GLY A 575 -6.67 -21.70 83.93
C GLY A 575 -6.04 -22.33 82.68
N SER A 576 -6.83 -22.96 81.81
CA SER A 576 -6.36 -23.46 80.51
C SER A 576 -6.02 -22.31 79.57
N GLN A 577 -5.02 -22.50 78.70
CA GLN A 577 -4.73 -21.53 77.65
C GLN A 577 -5.90 -21.41 76.64
N PRO A 578 -6.19 -20.22 76.10
CA PRO A 578 -7.23 -20.06 75.11
C PRO A 578 -6.93 -20.82 73.82
N VAL A 579 -7.83 -21.71 73.42
CA VAL A 579 -7.77 -22.46 72.14
C VAL A 579 -8.97 -22.09 71.27
N PRO A 580 -8.92 -22.30 69.95
CA PRO A 580 -10.05 -22.03 69.07
C PRO A 580 -11.32 -22.74 69.58
N LEU A 581 -12.42 -21.98 69.66
CA LEU A 581 -13.72 -22.49 70.06
C LEU A 581 -14.20 -23.50 69.01
N ASN A 582 -14.27 -24.78 69.40
CA ASN A 582 -14.71 -25.87 68.55
C ASN A 582 -15.48 -26.91 69.38
N ILE A 583 -16.08 -27.90 68.73
CA ILE A 583 -16.87 -28.93 69.44
C ILE A 583 -16.01 -29.85 70.30
N TYR A 584 -14.75 -30.06 69.93
CA TYR A 584 -13.91 -31.12 70.48
C TYR A 584 -13.06 -30.70 71.68
N SER A 585 -12.81 -29.41 71.88
CA SER A 585 -11.87 -28.90 72.89
C SER A 585 -12.52 -28.29 74.13
N GLN A 586 -13.83 -28.03 74.11
CA GLN A 586 -14.56 -27.46 75.25
C GLN A 586 -15.78 -28.31 75.65
N SER A 587 -16.09 -28.35 76.94
CA SER A 587 -17.33 -28.98 77.43
C SER A 587 -18.58 -28.23 76.96
N GLY A 588 -19.76 -28.86 76.97
CA GLY A 588 -21.02 -28.21 76.54
C GLY A 588 -21.33 -26.90 77.27
N GLY A 589 -21.02 -26.81 78.57
CA GLY A 589 -21.19 -25.59 79.36
C GLY A 589 -20.19 -24.50 79.00
N GLU A 590 -18.93 -24.86 78.77
CA GLU A 590 -17.87 -23.93 78.35
C GLU A 590 -18.13 -23.38 76.94
N ARG A 591 -18.59 -24.24 76.01
CA ARG A 591 -19.04 -23.84 74.67
C ARG A 591 -20.17 -22.82 74.74
N SER A 592 -21.19 -23.10 75.55
CA SER A 592 -22.33 -22.20 75.73
C SER A 592 -21.91 -20.86 76.35
N ALA A 593 -21.04 -20.90 77.36
CA ALA A 593 -20.52 -19.69 78.01
C ALA A 593 -19.67 -18.84 77.05
N ALA A 594 -18.80 -19.45 76.26
CA ALA A 594 -17.96 -18.76 75.28
C ALA A 594 -18.77 -18.12 74.17
N THR A 595 -19.76 -18.82 73.62
CA THR A 595 -20.64 -18.28 72.59
C THR A 595 -21.52 -17.16 73.13
N MET A 596 -22.11 -17.33 74.32
CA MET A 596 -22.90 -16.27 74.96
C MET A 596 -22.06 -15.03 75.29
N ALA A 597 -20.82 -15.22 75.74
CA ALA A 597 -19.90 -14.11 75.94
C ALA A 597 -19.62 -13.34 74.64
N PHE A 598 -19.46 -14.05 73.52
CA PHE A 598 -19.26 -13.43 72.20
C PHE A 598 -20.51 -12.67 71.73
N LEU A 599 -21.69 -13.27 71.85
CA LEU A 599 -22.97 -12.64 71.49
C LEU A 599 -23.22 -11.37 72.30
N LEU A 600 -22.97 -11.41 73.62
CA LEU A 600 -23.08 -10.25 74.50
C LEU A 600 -22.06 -9.16 74.17
N ALA A 601 -20.84 -9.54 73.80
CA ALA A 601 -19.81 -8.60 73.39
C ALA A 601 -20.18 -7.89 72.08
N LEU A 602 -20.79 -8.62 71.14
CA LEU A 602 -21.23 -8.09 69.86
C LEU A 602 -22.52 -7.26 69.98
N GLN A 603 -23.34 -7.52 71.00
CA GLN A 603 -24.70 -6.99 71.16
C GLN A 603 -24.82 -5.48 70.90
N LYS A 604 -23.91 -4.68 71.46
CA LYS A 604 -23.91 -3.20 71.33
C LYS A 604 -23.76 -2.71 69.90
N TYR A 605 -23.12 -3.51 69.05
CA TYR A 605 -22.82 -3.15 67.67
C TYR A 605 -23.90 -3.65 66.71
N ILE A 606 -24.72 -4.62 67.13
CA ILE A 606 -25.83 -5.12 66.31
C ILE A 606 -26.87 -4.00 66.18
N ARG A 607 -27.29 -3.70 64.95
CA ARG A 607 -28.24 -2.59 64.69
C ARG A 607 -29.71 -2.97 64.81
N SER A 608 -30.01 -4.26 64.91
CA SER A 608 -31.39 -4.76 64.99
C SER A 608 -32.11 -4.20 66.24
N PRO A 609 -33.33 -3.64 66.09
CA PRO A 609 -34.09 -3.05 67.18
C PRO A 609 -34.59 -4.09 68.20
N PHE A 610 -34.68 -5.35 67.80
CA PHE A 610 -34.98 -6.46 68.69
C PHE A 610 -34.06 -7.64 68.44
N ARG A 611 -33.86 -8.44 69.49
CA ARG A 611 -33.06 -9.66 69.46
C ARG A 611 -33.75 -10.73 70.29
N ALA A 612 -33.46 -11.98 69.98
CA ALA A 612 -34.06 -13.07 70.70
C ALA A 612 -33.14 -14.27 70.79
N ILE A 613 -33.10 -14.89 71.97
CA ILE A 613 -32.28 -16.08 72.24
C ILE A 613 -33.14 -17.12 72.95
N ASP A 614 -33.20 -18.31 72.38
CA ASP A 614 -33.76 -19.50 73.01
C ASP A 614 -32.69 -20.31 73.74
N GLU A 615 -33.08 -20.95 74.84
CA GLU A 615 -32.29 -21.96 75.53
C GLU A 615 -30.82 -21.57 75.85
N TYR A 616 -30.57 -20.29 76.13
CA TYR A 616 -29.23 -19.77 76.40
C TYR A 616 -28.51 -20.45 77.58
N ASP A 617 -29.26 -21.10 78.47
CA ASP A 617 -28.81 -21.60 79.76
C ASP A 617 -28.88 -23.13 79.93
N VAL A 618 -29.24 -23.89 78.88
CA VAL A 618 -29.54 -25.34 78.96
C VAL A 618 -28.34 -26.18 79.41
N HIS A 619 -27.13 -25.84 78.98
CA HIS A 619 -25.90 -26.57 79.34
C HIS A 619 -25.02 -25.81 80.34
N MET A 620 -25.47 -24.65 80.83
CA MET A 620 -24.73 -23.83 81.78
C MET A 620 -24.97 -24.29 83.22
N ASP A 621 -23.92 -24.24 84.04
CA ASP A 621 -24.04 -24.40 85.49
C ASP A 621 -24.82 -23.21 86.11
N PRO A 622 -25.48 -23.42 87.27
CA PRO A 622 -26.33 -22.40 87.89
C PRO A 622 -25.64 -21.06 88.14
N ARG A 623 -24.34 -21.07 88.49
CA ARG A 623 -23.56 -19.85 88.75
C ARG A 623 -23.35 -19.05 87.48
N ASN A 624 -22.86 -19.67 86.41
CA ASN A 624 -22.65 -18.98 85.13
C ASN A 624 -23.98 -18.48 84.54
N ARG A 625 -25.07 -19.24 84.72
CA ARG A 625 -26.42 -18.85 84.32
C ARG A 625 -26.88 -17.55 84.98
N GLU A 626 -26.72 -17.41 86.30
CA GLU A 626 -27.07 -16.17 87.02
C GLU A 626 -26.23 -14.99 86.56
N ILE A 627 -24.93 -15.20 86.33
CA ILE A 627 -24.03 -14.17 85.82
C ILE A 627 -24.47 -13.69 84.44
N PHE A 628 -24.72 -14.60 83.49
CA PHE A 628 -25.19 -14.22 82.15
C PHE A 628 -26.57 -13.55 82.18
N ALA A 629 -27.49 -14.04 83.00
CA ALA A 629 -28.80 -13.41 83.20
C ALA A 629 -28.66 -11.95 83.65
N SER A 630 -27.74 -11.68 84.60
CA SER A 630 -27.46 -10.32 85.05
C SER A 630 -26.81 -9.44 83.97
N LEU A 631 -25.90 -10.02 83.16
CA LEU A 631 -25.20 -9.31 82.10
C LEU A 631 -26.14 -8.94 80.94
N ILE A 632 -27.05 -9.84 80.55
CA ILE A 632 -28.04 -9.56 79.50
C ILE A 632 -28.93 -8.39 79.92
N VAL A 633 -29.40 -8.37 81.17
CA VAL A 633 -30.21 -7.26 81.69
C VAL A 633 -29.44 -5.95 81.62
N SER A 634 -28.21 -5.91 82.17
CA SER A 634 -27.38 -4.69 82.14
C SER A 634 -27.07 -4.20 80.72
N ALA A 635 -26.89 -5.13 79.77
CA ALA A 635 -26.58 -4.78 78.39
C ALA A 635 -27.76 -4.18 77.61
N VAL A 636 -28.99 -4.40 78.08
CA VAL A 636 -30.22 -3.97 77.39
C VAL A 636 -30.78 -2.67 77.94
N GLU A 637 -30.60 -2.40 79.24
CA GLU A 637 -31.02 -1.15 79.89
C GLU A 637 -30.41 0.10 79.22
N ASP A 638 -29.18 -0.01 78.70
CA ASP A 638 -28.42 1.11 78.13
C ASP A 638 -28.74 1.42 76.65
N GLU A 639 -29.47 0.58 75.92
CA GLU A 639 -29.45 0.60 74.45
C GLU A 639 -30.81 0.81 73.75
N GLY A 640 -31.91 0.91 74.50
CA GLY A 640 -33.25 1.12 73.91
C GLY A 640 -33.69 0.02 72.93
N SER A 641 -33.07 -1.17 73.02
CA SER A 641 -33.38 -2.35 72.22
C SER A 641 -34.32 -3.30 72.99
N GLN A 642 -35.01 -4.17 72.26
CA GLN A 642 -35.88 -5.18 72.85
C GLN A 642 -35.21 -6.55 72.80
N TYR A 643 -35.19 -7.25 73.93
CA TYR A 643 -34.61 -8.58 74.03
C TYR A 643 -35.69 -9.58 74.43
N ILE A 644 -35.74 -10.73 73.77
CA ILE A 644 -36.63 -11.84 74.10
C ILE A 644 -35.76 -13.03 74.49
N ILE A 645 -35.79 -13.42 75.75
CA ILE A 645 -35.02 -14.55 76.28
C ILE A 645 -35.99 -15.67 76.60
N ILE A 646 -35.75 -16.86 76.09
CA ILE A 646 -36.49 -18.06 76.51
C ILE A 646 -35.58 -18.92 77.39
N THR A 647 -36.11 -19.33 78.55
CA THR A 647 -35.43 -20.25 79.47
C THR A 647 -36.43 -21.26 80.03
N PRO A 648 -36.03 -22.53 80.24
CA PRO A 648 -36.86 -23.51 80.94
C PRO A 648 -36.92 -23.27 82.45
N ASN A 649 -36.01 -22.44 83.00
CA ASN A 649 -35.86 -22.23 84.42
C ASN A 649 -36.67 -21.02 84.91
N GLN A 650 -37.24 -21.12 86.11
CA GLN A 650 -37.80 -19.96 86.80
C GLN A 650 -36.64 -19.14 87.35
N MET A 651 -36.36 -18.01 86.73
CA MET A 651 -35.36 -17.07 87.22
C MET A 651 -36.04 -15.95 88.01
N PHE A 652 -35.47 -15.63 89.18
CA PHE A 652 -35.91 -14.50 89.99
C PHE A 652 -35.10 -13.25 89.60
N PHE A 653 -35.67 -12.45 88.70
CA PHE A 653 -35.16 -11.11 88.39
C PHE A 653 -35.79 -10.09 89.37
N GLN A 654 -35.34 -10.07 90.63
CA GLN A 654 -35.78 -9.03 91.57
C GLN A 654 -35.28 -7.66 91.11
N ASP A 655 -36.18 -6.67 91.09
CA ASP A 655 -35.92 -5.22 90.95
C ASP A 655 -35.21 -4.72 89.67
N LYS A 656 -35.32 -5.45 88.55
CA LYS A 656 -34.52 -5.19 87.33
C LYS A 656 -35.32 -4.77 86.08
N GLY A 657 -36.57 -4.31 86.23
CA GLY A 657 -37.38 -3.84 85.09
C GLY A 657 -37.59 -4.88 83.97
N VAL A 658 -37.51 -6.17 84.29
CA VAL A 658 -37.61 -7.29 83.34
C VAL A 658 -39.07 -7.71 83.18
N HIS A 659 -39.57 -7.81 81.94
CA HIS A 659 -40.92 -8.30 81.69
C HIS A 659 -40.96 -9.84 81.66
N VAL A 660 -41.64 -10.48 82.63
CA VAL A 660 -41.68 -11.94 82.74
C VAL A 660 -43.00 -12.52 82.23
N ILE A 661 -42.89 -13.46 81.29
CA ILE A 661 -43.98 -14.14 80.60
C ILE A 661 -43.89 -15.64 80.91
N VAL A 662 -44.91 -16.20 81.55
CA VAL A 662 -44.96 -17.63 81.90
C VAL A 662 -45.83 -18.37 80.90
N VAL A 663 -45.29 -19.46 80.35
CA VAL A 663 -46.00 -20.35 79.41
C VAL A 663 -46.21 -21.72 80.04
N GLN A 664 -47.47 -22.14 80.13
CA GLN A 664 -47.87 -23.45 80.65
C GLN A 664 -48.69 -24.20 79.60
N ASN A 665 -48.51 -25.51 79.52
CA ASN A 665 -49.35 -26.37 78.67
C ASN A 665 -50.43 -27.00 79.53
N ILE A 666 -51.69 -26.66 79.25
CA ILE A 666 -52.88 -27.18 79.94
C ILE A 666 -53.71 -27.91 78.89
N SER A 667 -53.90 -29.21 79.08
CA SER A 667 -54.72 -30.07 78.20
C SER A 667 -54.35 -29.98 76.71
N GLY A 668 -53.05 -29.92 76.39
CA GLY A 668 -52.55 -29.88 75.01
C GLY A 668 -52.66 -28.50 74.34
N ARG A 669 -52.91 -27.44 75.12
CA ARG A 669 -52.94 -26.04 74.68
C ARG A 669 -51.96 -25.23 75.50
N SER A 670 -51.09 -24.49 74.82
CA SER A 670 -50.19 -23.53 75.48
C SER A 670 -50.97 -22.28 75.87
N LEU A 671 -50.93 -21.94 77.16
CA LEU A 671 -51.50 -20.73 77.74
C LEU A 671 -50.37 -19.81 78.21
N VAL A 672 -50.51 -18.52 77.91
CA VAL A 672 -49.55 -17.48 78.27
C VAL A 672 -50.14 -16.63 79.39
N ARG A 673 -49.37 -16.37 80.44
CA ARG A 673 -49.71 -15.45 81.53
C ARG A 673 -48.55 -14.51 81.79
N GLU A 674 -48.86 -13.23 81.95
CA GLU A 674 -47.89 -12.24 82.44
C GLU A 674 -47.80 -12.36 83.96
N VAL A 675 -46.58 -12.35 84.50
CA VAL A 675 -46.37 -12.27 85.94
C VAL A 675 -46.41 -10.79 86.30
N ALA A 676 -47.40 -10.39 87.11
CA ALA A 676 -47.36 -9.07 87.74
C ALA A 676 -46.14 -9.04 88.66
N GLN A 677 -45.16 -8.18 88.34
CA GLN A 677 -44.05 -7.86 89.22
C GLN A 677 -44.48 -6.83 90.25
#